data_AF-A0A9D8G790-F1
#
_entry.id   AF-A0A9D8G790-F1
#
_cell.length_a   1.000
_cell.length_b   1.000
_cell.length_c   1.000
_cell.angle_alpha   90.00
_cell.angle_beta   90.00
_cell.angle_gamma   90.00
#
_symmetry.space_group_name_H-M   'P 1'
#
loop_
_entity.id
_entity.type
_entity.pdbx_description
1 polymer ?
#
loop_
_entity_poly.entity_id
_entity_poly.type
_entity_poly.pdbx_seq_one_letter_code
_entity_poly.pdbx_strand_id
1 'polypeptide(L)'
;MPLPQFQPNGHKRLLMLVITGFAATAAAPFVEKQDLFEVGDDPAYKVYHIPGIVVTARGAVLAWCEARKKGGDWDDIRILLRRSTDDGKTWSAPKSIADVPGPKTKNPFALRLKNVNPNGVTYNNPVLIAARDGTVHMLFCLEYMRCFYQRSDDDGLTWSQPVEITATFESFRKDYDWKVLATGPNHSIELRTGRLIVPVWLSTGAGGNAHRPSVAATIYSDDRGKTWHAGEIAVPCTDEWINPSESVAVELADGRVMLNVRNESKAHRRLVTISNDGATGWSRPRFDDALLEPICMAGLVRYSAETSSGKNCILFSNPHNLSRADGKEEPSKGRDRKNVSVKISYDEGRTWAVNKSIEPSWSAYSDIAVTKRGAILCFYGCGDKAGFAGDRLTLARFNLEWLTTSPPTAKTTAATPKPAGVVVDDDAAIYTGDWVKSTKQPAMVGDSYHHDNNTDRGRKTARFAAKLPATGQYEVRLLYPATANRATNARVKVLCADGEKVALVNQRDDVLVNGVPRALGVFHFEDGKAELVVSNEGADGFVIVDGVQFVPLDIALAERSGKRDAGFAATKKSTDDIYAKTRASLAASVAVSPLAKKTDQQAKGRRADTEPVRLAKDAKPADVDGKSYDLVVVGGTAGGVACAVRAAREGCSVLLVQHNRHIGGMMTNGLMQWDALYGGHRAPLFTELLKNIERRYIAIFGENSRDHQTARYTHEHYPIGWAEPHVAEREFNRLVAGEKRITLLLGHHPSAVERDGALLRSVTLRETDGAKTIRVRGTMFADATYEGDLFALAKAPYRVGREARNEFGEPHAGKVFINIERGPAPRDAVEGRLNIRPYGSQQGSIDPTSPLTADRAVQAYNYRFCVTKDPTNRIMLTAPPPNYNREEYVHYDRKSIATNAGPNQKSHMNSPILPGENHDYPDGDWAMRAKITKRHLDFALGLIWFLQNDESVSPAQRAAFRAWGLPKDEFADNNHVPYEMYVREARRIVGRYVYTEHDGSLAPGLGRTPIHPDSIAITDWYMDSHSCTTESRPGFRHDGKLILTEESRPGQIPYRSLLPQGVDNLLVPVCLSATHVAWGAVRLEPVWMETGEVAGVAAAMARKLKTTPAQLDSDRLVRELCERRFMVSFFNDFSVAGSEAWIPAVEYFATKGFFHDYNARMDSNLKRTTAGLWADGLRRLLE
;
A
#
# COMPACT_ATOMS: atom_id res chain seq x y z
N MET A 1 -44.69 44.58 34.63
CA MET A 1 -44.49 44.79 36.07
C MET A 1 -43.48 43.78 36.56
N PRO A 2 -42.27 44.24 36.90
CA PRO A 2 -41.15 43.42 37.37
C PRO A 2 -41.11 43.44 38.89
N LEU A 3 -40.64 42.37 39.53
CA LEU A 3 -40.24 42.42 40.93
C LEU A 3 -38.85 41.80 41.14
N PRO A 4 -38.07 42.35 42.08
CA PRO A 4 -36.62 42.50 41.99
C PRO A 4 -35.88 41.85 43.18
N GLN A 5 -34.55 41.86 43.08
CA GLN A 5 -33.52 42.03 44.14
C GLN A 5 -33.62 41.23 45.46
N PHE A 6 -32.52 40.55 45.83
CA PHE A 6 -31.55 41.07 46.82
C PHE A 6 -30.37 40.09 47.02
N GLN A 7 -29.16 40.53 46.71
CA GLN A 7 -27.92 40.25 47.49
C GLN A 7 -27.78 41.42 48.49
N PRO A 8 -27.08 41.35 49.67
CA PRO A 8 -25.67 40.93 49.72
C PRO A 8 -25.03 40.52 51.08
N ASN A 9 -23.75 40.12 50.98
CA ASN A 9 -22.60 40.40 51.88
C ASN A 9 -22.31 39.59 53.15
N GLY A 10 -21.10 39.02 53.14
CA GLY A 10 -20.32 38.60 54.31
C GLY A 10 -18.87 38.24 53.93
N HIS A 11 -18.10 39.20 53.40
CA HIS A 11 -16.65 39.04 53.15
C HIS A 11 -15.83 38.95 54.45
N LYS A 12 -14.81 38.08 54.45
CA LYS A 12 -13.35 38.40 54.60
C LYS A 12 -12.59 37.27 55.35
N ARG A 13 -11.70 36.56 54.66
CA ARG A 13 -10.22 36.69 54.76
C ARG A 13 -9.50 35.50 54.09
N LEU A 14 -8.84 35.84 52.98
CA LEU A 14 -7.54 35.40 52.49
C LEU A 14 -6.86 34.22 53.26
N LEU A 15 -6.84 33.04 52.64
CA LEU A 15 -5.76 32.09 52.80
C LEU A 15 -5.13 31.90 51.41
N MET A 16 -3.89 32.38 51.24
CA MET A 16 -3.02 31.98 50.13
C MET A 16 -2.84 30.46 50.24
N LEU A 17 -3.59 29.70 49.45
CA LEU A 17 -3.25 28.30 49.20
C LEU A 17 -2.42 28.27 47.93
N VAL A 18 -1.14 27.95 48.11
CA VAL A 18 -0.21 27.58 47.05
C VAL A 18 -0.87 26.45 46.26
N ILE A 19 -1.38 26.76 45.06
CA ILE A 19 -1.77 25.73 44.10
C ILE A 19 -0.46 25.21 43.51
N THR A 20 0.14 24.24 44.20
CA THR A 20 1.02 23.28 43.53
C THR A 20 0.15 22.55 42.52
N GLY A 21 0.23 22.96 41.26
CA GLY A 21 -0.24 22.16 40.15
C GLY A 21 0.52 20.84 40.15
N PHE A 22 -0.04 19.81 40.78
CA PHE A 22 0.29 18.45 40.41
C PHE A 22 -0.28 18.25 39.01
N ALA A 23 0.54 18.53 38.00
CA ALA A 23 0.43 17.79 36.75
C ALA A 23 0.41 16.31 37.17
N ALA A 24 -0.68 15.60 36.86
CA ALA A 24 -0.69 14.16 36.99
C ALA A 24 0.42 13.64 36.07
N THR A 25 1.59 13.37 36.63
CA THR A 25 2.66 12.67 35.95
C THR A 25 2.09 11.34 35.50
N ALA A 26 2.11 11.07 34.19
CA ALA A 26 1.74 9.77 33.64
C ALA A 26 2.46 8.67 34.42
N ALA A 27 1.76 7.59 34.76
CA ALA A 27 2.36 6.51 35.55
C ALA A 27 3.54 5.91 34.78
N ALA A 28 4.62 5.54 35.48
CA ALA A 28 5.75 4.89 34.83
C ALA A 28 5.29 3.58 34.14
N PRO A 29 5.71 3.30 32.89
CA PRO A 29 5.35 2.06 32.22
C PRO A 29 5.89 0.86 33.00
N PHE A 30 5.05 -0.14 33.28
CA PHE A 30 5.47 -1.38 33.94
C PHE A 30 4.86 -2.63 33.29
N VAL A 31 5.58 -3.75 33.41
CA VAL A 31 5.09 -5.11 33.14
C VAL A 31 5.69 -6.07 34.16
N GLU A 32 4.87 -6.94 34.71
CA GLU A 32 5.24 -8.00 35.65
C GLU A 32 4.59 -9.31 35.17
N LYS A 33 5.26 -10.44 35.39
CA LYS A 33 4.74 -11.76 35.07
C LYS A 33 4.84 -12.68 36.28
N GLN A 34 3.82 -13.49 36.50
CA GLN A 34 3.79 -14.50 37.54
C GLN A 34 3.09 -15.76 37.05
N ASP A 35 3.69 -16.93 37.25
CA ASP A 35 3.05 -18.21 37.00
C ASP A 35 2.07 -18.52 38.15
N LEU A 36 0.81 -18.78 37.81
CA LEU A 36 -0.24 -19.08 38.78
C LEU A 36 -0.51 -20.57 38.91
N PHE A 37 -0.27 -21.33 37.84
CA PHE A 37 -0.41 -22.77 37.83
C PHE A 37 0.72 -23.36 37.00
N GLU A 38 1.53 -24.21 37.61
CA GLU A 38 2.65 -24.87 36.93
C GLU A 38 2.53 -26.38 37.09
N VAL A 39 2.82 -27.12 36.01
CA VAL A 39 2.86 -28.59 36.06
C VAL A 39 3.92 -29.02 37.07
N GLY A 40 3.47 -29.65 38.16
CA GLY A 40 4.31 -29.97 39.32
C GLY A 40 3.74 -29.43 40.63
N ASP A 41 2.92 -28.38 40.60
CA ASP A 41 2.25 -27.79 41.78
C ASP A 41 1.39 -28.82 42.53
N ASP A 42 0.66 -29.63 41.77
CA ASP A 42 -0.07 -30.79 42.26
C ASP A 42 0.24 -31.96 41.31
N PRO A 43 0.88 -33.04 41.78
CA PRO A 43 1.29 -34.15 40.94
C PRO A 43 0.12 -34.89 40.27
N ALA A 44 -1.12 -34.69 40.75
CA ALA A 44 -2.34 -35.26 40.20
C ALA A 44 -2.68 -34.69 38.81
N TYR A 45 -2.23 -33.48 38.49
CA TYR A 45 -2.50 -32.83 37.21
C TYR A 45 -1.24 -32.76 36.34
N LYS A 46 -1.42 -33.00 35.05
CA LYS A 46 -0.33 -32.99 34.05
C LYS A 46 -0.43 -31.82 33.09
N VAL A 47 -1.56 -31.14 33.06
CA VAL A 47 -1.81 -29.98 32.22
C VAL A 47 -2.74 -29.02 32.96
N TYR A 48 -2.39 -27.73 32.95
CA TYR A 48 -3.31 -26.64 33.27
C TYR A 48 -3.64 -25.90 31.96
N HIS A 49 -4.92 -25.72 31.66
CA HIS A 49 -5.37 -25.16 30.38
C HIS A 49 -6.66 -24.34 30.57
N ILE A 50 -7.11 -23.65 29.53
CA ILE A 50 -8.34 -22.84 29.54
C ILE A 50 -8.32 -21.77 30.65
N PRO A 51 -7.39 -20.80 30.59
CA PRO A 51 -7.32 -19.71 31.56
C PRO A 51 -8.52 -18.77 31.43
N GLY A 52 -9.08 -18.33 32.55
CA GLY A 52 -10.03 -17.24 32.60
C GLY A 52 -9.74 -16.30 33.77
N ILE A 53 -10.08 -15.02 33.61
CA ILE A 53 -9.83 -14.00 34.64
C ILE A 53 -10.93 -12.94 34.70
N VAL A 54 -11.35 -12.58 35.92
CA VAL A 54 -12.27 -11.46 36.19
C VAL A 54 -11.81 -10.63 37.37
N VAL A 55 -12.20 -9.36 37.37
CA VAL A 55 -12.08 -8.47 38.52
C VAL A 55 -13.48 -8.21 39.06
N THR A 56 -13.71 -8.54 40.33
CA THR A 56 -15.02 -8.41 40.96
C THR A 56 -15.38 -6.94 41.22
N ALA A 57 -16.66 -6.66 41.45
CA ALA A 57 -17.09 -5.33 41.85
C ALA A 57 -16.51 -4.88 43.21
N ARG A 58 -15.91 -5.77 44.01
CA ARG A 58 -15.14 -5.40 45.21
C ARG A 58 -13.64 -5.20 44.94
N GLY A 59 -13.14 -5.63 43.78
CA GLY A 59 -11.76 -5.45 43.36
C GLY A 59 -10.87 -6.67 43.62
N ALA A 60 -11.44 -7.81 44.03
CA ALA A 60 -10.70 -9.06 44.01
C ALA A 60 -10.48 -9.52 42.57
N VAL A 61 -9.37 -10.21 42.34
CA VAL A 61 -9.08 -10.85 41.06
C VAL A 61 -9.29 -12.34 41.22
N LEU A 62 -10.10 -12.93 40.35
CA LEU A 62 -10.35 -14.37 40.29
C LEU A 62 -9.73 -14.90 39.00
N ALA A 63 -8.75 -15.81 39.12
CA ALA A 63 -8.15 -16.50 37.99
C ALA A 63 -8.46 -17.99 38.10
N TRP A 64 -8.99 -18.59 37.05
CA TRP A 64 -9.37 -20.00 37.04
C TRP A 64 -8.86 -20.73 35.79
N CYS A 65 -8.82 -22.06 35.89
CA CYS A 65 -8.41 -22.92 34.80
C CYS A 65 -9.04 -24.31 34.89
N GLU A 66 -8.93 -25.05 33.79
CA GLU A 66 -9.06 -26.50 33.77
C GLU A 66 -7.74 -27.16 34.20
N ALA A 67 -7.78 -27.98 35.24
CA ALA A 67 -6.69 -28.84 35.68
C ALA A 67 -6.97 -30.28 35.23
N ARG A 68 -6.13 -30.80 34.34
CA ARG A 68 -6.34 -32.08 33.63
C ARG A 68 -5.35 -33.13 34.11
N LYS A 69 -5.81 -34.34 34.43
CA LYS A 69 -4.95 -35.41 34.97
C LYS A 69 -3.94 -36.00 33.96
N LYS A 70 -4.21 -35.95 32.67
CA LYS A 70 -3.41 -36.50 31.57
C LYS A 70 -3.26 -35.52 30.40
N GLY A 71 -4.29 -34.73 30.08
CA GLY A 71 -4.16 -33.55 29.21
C GLY A 71 -5.21 -33.36 28.10
N GLY A 72 -6.04 -34.36 27.80
CA GLY A 72 -7.06 -34.25 26.74
C GLY A 72 -8.28 -33.41 27.13
N ASP A 73 -9.05 -32.94 26.15
CA ASP A 73 -10.27 -32.14 26.38
C ASP A 73 -11.38 -32.95 27.09
N TRP A 74 -11.36 -34.29 26.97
CA TRP A 74 -12.36 -35.21 27.54
C TRP A 74 -11.84 -36.00 28.76
N ASP A 75 -10.76 -35.52 29.36
CA ASP A 75 -10.06 -36.17 30.45
C ASP A 75 -10.78 -36.03 31.80
N ASP A 76 -10.23 -36.57 32.88
CA ASP A 76 -10.62 -36.20 34.23
C ASP A 76 -10.12 -34.78 34.52
N ILE A 77 -11.05 -33.81 34.52
CA ILE A 77 -10.78 -32.37 34.58
C ILE A 77 -11.48 -31.78 35.80
N ARG A 78 -10.74 -30.97 36.57
CA ARG A 78 -11.29 -30.12 37.62
C ARG A 78 -11.18 -28.65 37.22
N ILE A 79 -12.10 -27.82 37.71
CA ILE A 79 -11.99 -26.36 37.60
C ILE A 79 -11.34 -25.86 38.87
N LEU A 80 -10.14 -25.29 38.76
CA LEU A 80 -9.41 -24.71 39.88
C LEU A 80 -9.46 -23.18 39.79
N LEU A 81 -9.57 -22.52 40.94
CA LEU A 81 -9.56 -21.07 41.05
C LEU A 81 -8.55 -20.62 42.11
N ARG A 82 -7.83 -19.56 41.80
CA ARG A 82 -7.06 -18.77 42.76
C ARG A 82 -7.67 -17.37 42.86
N ARG A 83 -7.56 -16.78 44.05
CA ARG A 83 -8.09 -15.45 44.36
C ARG A 83 -6.99 -14.53 44.85
N SER A 84 -6.99 -13.29 44.38
CA SER A 84 -6.13 -12.20 44.84
C SER A 84 -6.99 -11.04 45.38
N THR A 85 -6.48 -10.34 46.40
CA THR A 85 -7.13 -9.16 46.99
C THR A 85 -6.28 -7.90 46.90
N ASP A 86 -5.14 -7.99 46.23
CA ASP A 86 -4.10 -6.96 46.17
C ASP A 86 -3.69 -6.64 44.73
N ASP A 87 -4.70 -6.59 43.85
CA ASP A 87 -4.53 -6.21 42.44
C ASP A 87 -3.76 -7.26 41.59
N GLY A 88 -3.85 -8.53 41.98
CA GLY A 88 -3.23 -9.65 41.27
C GLY A 88 -1.77 -9.93 41.66
N LYS A 89 -1.28 -9.38 42.77
CA LYS A 89 0.12 -9.52 43.21
C LYS A 89 0.36 -10.76 44.05
N THR A 90 -0.57 -11.12 44.91
CA THR A 90 -0.51 -12.35 45.72
C THR A 90 -1.80 -13.15 45.57
N TRP A 91 -1.67 -14.47 45.66
CA TRP A 91 -2.72 -15.42 45.29
C TRP A 91 -2.94 -16.46 46.37
N SER A 92 -4.21 -16.83 46.59
CA SER A 92 -4.57 -17.95 47.44
C SER A 92 -4.04 -19.28 46.89
N ALA A 93 -4.05 -20.31 47.73
CA ALA A 93 -3.97 -21.69 47.26
C ALA A 93 -5.12 -21.98 46.25
N PRO A 94 -4.89 -22.88 45.28
CA PRO A 94 -5.91 -23.24 44.31
C PRO A 94 -7.05 -24.03 44.99
N LYS A 95 -8.29 -23.67 44.67
CA LYS A 95 -9.50 -24.33 45.17
C LYS A 95 -10.29 -24.91 44.01
N SER A 96 -10.74 -26.16 44.12
CA SER A 96 -11.69 -26.70 43.15
C SER A 96 -13.08 -26.11 43.40
N ILE A 97 -13.70 -25.56 42.36
CA ILE A 97 -14.95 -24.79 42.50
C ILE A 97 -16.15 -25.44 41.80
N ALA A 98 -15.97 -26.57 41.11
CA ALA A 98 -17.07 -27.28 40.46
C ALA A 98 -17.19 -28.70 41.01
N ASP A 99 -18.33 -29.00 41.63
CA ASP A 99 -18.73 -30.36 41.98
C ASP A 99 -20.24 -30.50 41.85
N VAL A 100 -20.68 -31.45 41.03
CA VAL A 100 -22.10 -31.66 40.71
C VAL A 100 -22.59 -32.87 41.49
N PRO A 101 -23.68 -32.74 42.27
CA PRO A 101 -24.22 -33.85 43.04
C PRO A 101 -24.84 -34.92 42.11
N GLY A 102 -24.85 -36.17 42.58
CA GLY A 102 -25.45 -37.29 41.85
C GLY A 102 -24.54 -37.96 40.81
N PRO A 103 -25.09 -38.90 40.02
CA PRO A 103 -24.33 -39.69 39.06
C PRO A 103 -23.81 -38.82 37.90
N LYS A 104 -22.54 -39.05 37.54
CA LYS A 104 -21.84 -38.33 36.49
C LYS A 104 -21.61 -39.29 35.32
N THR A 105 -22.48 -39.20 34.32
CA THR A 105 -22.43 -40.09 33.15
C THR A 105 -21.55 -39.49 32.07
N LYS A 106 -20.55 -40.25 31.62
CA LYS A 106 -19.69 -39.89 30.50
C LYS A 106 -20.51 -39.68 29.23
N ASN A 107 -20.19 -38.66 28.45
CA ASN A 107 -20.85 -38.43 27.17
C ASN A 107 -20.59 -39.63 26.21
N PRO A 108 -21.62 -40.23 25.59
CA PRO A 108 -21.44 -41.33 24.64
C PRO A 108 -20.51 -41.01 23.46
N PHE A 109 -20.39 -39.74 23.05
CA PHE A 109 -19.45 -39.31 22.03
C PHE A 109 -18.00 -39.32 22.52
N ALA A 110 -17.77 -39.01 23.80
CA ALA A 110 -16.46 -39.12 24.43
C ALA A 110 -15.95 -40.56 24.46
N LEU A 111 -16.85 -41.52 24.74
CA LEU A 111 -16.51 -42.95 24.79
C LEU A 111 -16.07 -43.54 23.43
N ARG A 112 -16.33 -42.82 22.33
CA ARG A 112 -15.84 -43.19 20.98
C ARG A 112 -14.42 -42.70 20.72
N LEU A 113 -13.89 -41.80 21.56
CA LEU A 113 -12.57 -41.22 21.40
C LEU A 113 -11.50 -42.12 22.05
N LYS A 114 -10.31 -42.11 21.46
CA LYS A 114 -9.16 -42.87 21.98
C LYS A 114 -8.71 -42.29 23.33
N ASN A 115 -8.35 -43.17 24.27
CA ASN A 115 -7.75 -42.84 25.56
C ASN A 115 -8.64 -42.07 26.56
N VAL A 116 -9.98 -42.09 26.38
CA VAL A 116 -10.92 -41.54 27.37
C VAL A 116 -11.09 -42.53 28.53
N ASN A 117 -10.98 -42.03 29.76
CA ASN A 117 -11.30 -42.81 30.95
C ASN A 117 -12.83 -42.84 31.14
N PRO A 118 -13.50 -44.00 31.03
CA PRO A 118 -14.96 -44.09 31.19
C PRO A 118 -15.42 -43.70 32.59
N ASN A 119 -14.53 -43.78 33.60
CA ASN A 119 -14.81 -43.42 34.98
C ASN A 119 -14.32 -42.01 35.36
N GLY A 120 -13.68 -41.29 34.43
CA GLY A 120 -13.18 -39.93 34.66
C GLY A 120 -14.28 -38.89 34.47
N VAL A 121 -14.23 -37.80 35.23
CA VAL A 121 -15.22 -36.72 35.18
C VAL A 121 -14.63 -35.48 34.52
N THR A 122 -15.28 -35.00 33.47
CA THR A 122 -14.89 -33.80 32.72
C THR A 122 -15.74 -32.62 33.13
N TYR A 123 -15.19 -31.73 33.95
CA TYR A 123 -15.71 -30.37 34.12
C TYR A 123 -14.99 -29.44 33.14
N ASN A 124 -15.71 -28.82 32.22
CA ASN A 124 -15.08 -28.10 31.12
C ASN A 124 -15.71 -26.74 30.86
N ASN A 125 -14.97 -25.93 30.10
CA ASN A 125 -15.43 -24.66 29.54
C ASN A 125 -16.02 -23.67 30.57
N PRO A 126 -15.35 -23.44 31.72
CA PRO A 126 -15.85 -22.52 32.73
C PRO A 126 -15.88 -21.07 32.24
N VAL A 127 -17.00 -20.39 32.51
CA VAL A 127 -17.20 -18.96 32.28
C VAL A 127 -17.62 -18.29 33.56
N LEU A 128 -16.94 -17.22 33.95
CA LEU A 128 -17.35 -16.37 35.07
C LEU A 128 -17.80 -14.98 34.59
N ILE A 129 -18.81 -14.43 35.25
CA ILE A 129 -19.27 -13.04 35.08
C ILE A 129 -19.17 -12.34 36.43
N ALA A 130 -18.37 -11.28 36.49
CA ALA A 130 -18.35 -10.38 37.64
C ALA A 130 -19.46 -9.34 37.48
N ALA A 131 -20.57 -9.52 38.21
CA ALA A 131 -21.68 -8.58 38.17
C ALA A 131 -21.37 -7.32 38.99
N ARG A 132 -21.99 -6.21 38.59
CA ARG A 132 -21.81 -4.90 39.23
C ARG A 132 -22.33 -4.86 40.66
N ASP A 133 -23.28 -5.72 41.02
CA ASP A 133 -23.80 -5.83 42.38
C ASP A 133 -22.90 -6.63 43.35
N GLY A 134 -21.76 -7.14 42.85
CA GLY A 134 -20.80 -7.92 43.64
C GLY A 134 -21.01 -9.42 43.59
N THR A 135 -22.06 -9.89 42.91
CA THR A 135 -22.28 -11.31 42.62
C THR A 135 -21.27 -11.78 41.57
N VAL A 136 -20.75 -13.00 41.73
CA VAL A 136 -19.98 -13.69 40.70
C VAL A 136 -20.80 -14.86 40.19
N HIS A 137 -21.17 -14.82 38.93
CA HIS A 137 -21.89 -15.91 38.26
C HIS A 137 -20.88 -16.85 37.61
N MET A 138 -21.10 -18.16 37.70
CA MET A 138 -20.29 -19.16 37.02
C MET A 138 -21.17 -20.13 36.25
N LEU A 139 -20.81 -20.34 34.99
CA LEU A 139 -21.35 -21.40 34.16
C LEU A 139 -20.23 -22.35 33.79
N PHE A 140 -20.55 -23.64 33.72
CA PHE A 140 -19.60 -24.66 33.29
C PHE A 140 -20.34 -25.86 32.73
N CYS A 141 -19.64 -26.67 31.96
CA CYS A 141 -20.19 -27.88 31.40
C CYS A 141 -19.72 -29.11 32.16
N LEU A 142 -20.58 -30.12 32.19
CA LEU A 142 -20.24 -31.47 32.57
C LEU A 142 -20.29 -32.32 31.30
N GLU A 143 -19.16 -32.93 30.96
CA GLU A 143 -19.02 -33.87 29.84
C GLU A 143 -19.43 -33.28 28.47
N TYR A 144 -19.27 -31.96 28.28
CA TYR A 144 -19.75 -31.24 27.09
C TYR A 144 -21.21 -31.56 26.70
N MET A 145 -22.04 -31.96 27.65
CA MET A 145 -23.40 -32.46 27.39
C MET A 145 -24.43 -31.76 28.25
N ARG A 146 -24.02 -31.35 29.46
CA ARG A 146 -24.88 -30.70 30.44
C ARG A 146 -24.24 -29.37 30.83
N CYS A 147 -25.06 -28.34 31.02
CA CYS A 147 -24.60 -27.03 31.44
C CYS A 147 -25.13 -26.74 32.85
N PHE A 148 -24.26 -26.23 33.72
CA PHE A 148 -24.57 -25.90 35.10
C PHE A 148 -24.28 -24.44 35.38
N TYR A 149 -25.07 -23.87 36.28
CA TYR A 149 -24.93 -22.53 36.82
C TYR A 149 -24.73 -22.59 38.33
N GLN A 150 -23.83 -21.78 38.85
CA GLN A 150 -23.67 -21.52 40.27
C GLN A 150 -23.27 -20.06 40.48
N ARG A 151 -23.41 -19.55 41.71
CA ARG A 151 -23.05 -18.18 42.02
C ARG A 151 -22.30 -18.06 43.35
N SER A 152 -21.56 -16.98 43.50
CA SER A 152 -20.93 -16.55 44.73
C SER A 152 -21.39 -15.14 45.08
N ASP A 153 -21.91 -14.97 46.29
CA ASP A 153 -22.33 -13.65 46.82
C ASP A 153 -21.21 -13.02 47.68
N ASP A 154 -20.12 -13.76 47.90
CA ASP A 154 -19.01 -13.42 48.79
C ASP A 154 -17.66 -13.33 48.05
N ASP A 155 -17.70 -12.83 46.81
CA ASP A 155 -16.50 -12.43 46.06
C ASP A 155 -15.61 -13.60 45.61
N GLY A 156 -16.23 -14.75 45.36
CA GLY A 156 -15.58 -15.99 44.93
C GLY A 156 -15.06 -16.87 46.08
N LEU A 157 -15.41 -16.58 47.34
CA LEU A 157 -14.96 -17.38 48.50
C LEU A 157 -15.76 -18.69 48.61
N THR A 158 -17.08 -18.61 48.53
CA THR A 158 -18.01 -19.74 48.55
C THR A 158 -18.94 -19.70 47.35
N TRP A 159 -19.47 -20.87 46.98
CA TRP A 159 -20.30 -21.07 45.80
C TRP A 159 -21.58 -21.80 46.19
N SER A 160 -22.70 -21.40 45.58
CA SER A 160 -23.96 -22.11 45.68
C SER A 160 -23.84 -23.53 45.11
N GLN A 161 -24.77 -24.41 45.46
CA GLN A 161 -24.89 -25.70 44.78
C GLN A 161 -25.15 -25.49 43.29
N PRO A 162 -24.52 -26.28 42.38
CA PRO A 162 -24.77 -26.16 40.95
C PRO A 162 -26.22 -26.50 40.58
N VAL A 163 -26.82 -25.64 39.76
CA VAL A 163 -28.14 -25.82 39.16
C VAL A 163 -27.97 -26.17 37.69
N GLU A 164 -28.61 -27.25 37.24
CA GLU A 164 -28.56 -27.63 35.83
C GLU A 164 -29.45 -26.71 34.98
N ILE A 165 -28.90 -26.17 33.90
CA ILE A 165 -29.57 -25.29 32.93
C ILE A 165 -29.52 -25.85 31.50
N THR A 166 -29.24 -27.14 31.35
CA THR A 166 -29.15 -27.82 30.04
C THR A 166 -30.39 -27.61 29.17
N ALA A 167 -31.58 -27.52 29.79
CA ALA A 167 -32.84 -27.28 29.08
C ALA A 167 -32.85 -25.99 28.25
N THR A 168 -32.06 -24.97 28.62
CA THR A 168 -31.92 -23.74 27.83
C THR A 168 -31.44 -24.03 26.41
N PHE A 169 -30.55 -25.01 26.26
CA PHE A 169 -29.93 -25.35 24.98
C PHE A 169 -30.87 -26.14 24.05
N GLU A 170 -31.92 -26.77 24.57
CA GLU A 170 -32.87 -27.55 23.77
C GLU A 170 -33.57 -26.68 22.71
N SER A 171 -33.73 -25.39 22.98
CA SER A 171 -34.28 -24.41 22.02
C SER A 171 -33.47 -24.30 20.72
N PHE A 172 -32.17 -24.58 20.76
CA PHE A 172 -31.32 -24.57 19.55
C PHE A 172 -31.50 -25.80 18.67
N ARG A 173 -32.03 -26.92 19.20
CA ARG A 173 -32.13 -28.19 18.43
C ARG A 173 -32.99 -28.07 17.18
N LYS A 174 -33.97 -27.16 17.19
CA LYS A 174 -34.82 -26.88 16.04
C LYS A 174 -34.03 -26.35 14.84
N ASP A 175 -32.94 -25.61 15.09
CA ASP A 175 -32.11 -24.97 14.09
C ASP A 175 -30.79 -25.72 13.86
N TYR A 176 -30.31 -26.45 14.88
CA TYR A 176 -29.05 -27.18 14.85
C TYR A 176 -29.06 -28.38 15.81
N ASP A 177 -28.97 -29.61 15.27
CA ASP A 177 -29.02 -30.86 16.06
C ASP A 177 -27.73 -31.12 16.85
N TRP A 178 -27.50 -30.30 17.87
CA TRP A 178 -26.31 -30.35 18.70
C TRP A 178 -26.26 -31.61 19.58
N LYS A 179 -25.09 -32.22 19.71
CA LYS A 179 -24.80 -33.36 20.60
C LYS A 179 -23.73 -33.02 21.63
N VAL A 180 -23.02 -31.93 21.40
CA VAL A 180 -21.93 -31.39 22.23
C VAL A 180 -22.19 -29.90 22.40
N LEU A 181 -22.11 -29.42 23.65
CA LEU A 181 -22.27 -28.01 24.02
C LEU A 181 -21.10 -27.54 24.89
N ALA A 182 -20.83 -26.24 24.84
CA ALA A 182 -19.84 -25.60 25.69
C ALA A 182 -20.11 -24.10 25.88
N THR A 183 -19.77 -23.60 27.07
CA THR A 183 -19.76 -22.16 27.41
C THR A 183 -18.38 -21.54 27.17
N GLY A 184 -18.31 -20.35 26.57
CA GLY A 184 -17.05 -19.61 26.37
C GLY A 184 -15.94 -20.42 25.68
N PRO A 185 -14.73 -20.56 26.27
CA PRO A 185 -14.37 -20.27 27.68
C PRO A 185 -14.07 -18.77 27.92
N ASN A 186 -13.37 -18.43 29.02
CA ASN A 186 -13.03 -17.08 29.52
C ASN A 186 -14.14 -16.41 30.33
N HIS A 187 -13.96 -15.13 30.66
CA HIS A 187 -15.01 -14.31 31.24
C HIS A 187 -16.17 -14.04 30.26
N SER A 188 -17.31 -13.65 30.83
CA SER A 188 -18.36 -12.97 30.09
C SER A 188 -18.87 -11.74 30.83
N ILE A 189 -19.89 -11.07 30.27
CA ILE A 189 -20.22 -9.70 30.65
C ILE A 189 -21.67 -9.56 31.14
N GLU A 190 -21.85 -8.60 32.05
CA GLU A 190 -23.15 -7.99 32.36
C GLU A 190 -23.29 -6.71 31.52
N LEU A 191 -24.31 -6.65 30.67
CA LEU A 191 -24.63 -5.46 29.89
C LEU A 191 -25.09 -4.32 30.80
N ARG A 192 -25.00 -3.06 30.36
CA ARG A 192 -25.53 -1.90 31.11
C ARG A 192 -27.00 -2.02 31.48
N THR A 193 -27.77 -2.82 30.74
CA THR A 193 -29.18 -3.14 31.01
C THR A 193 -29.38 -4.08 32.20
N GLY A 194 -28.31 -4.72 32.71
CA GLY A 194 -28.36 -5.76 33.74
C GLY A 194 -28.48 -7.18 33.18
N ARG A 195 -28.62 -7.35 31.86
CA ARG A 195 -28.62 -8.66 31.20
C ARG A 195 -27.24 -9.32 31.32
N LEU A 196 -27.22 -10.57 31.76
CA LEU A 196 -26.04 -11.43 31.68
C LEU A 196 -26.03 -12.10 30.31
N ILE A 197 -24.92 -12.06 29.60
CA ILE A 197 -24.76 -12.79 28.34
C ILE A 197 -23.59 -13.77 28.45
N VAL A 198 -23.72 -14.93 27.80
CA VAL A 198 -22.69 -15.97 27.76
C VAL A 198 -22.59 -16.51 26.34
N PRO A 199 -21.47 -16.29 25.63
CA PRO A 199 -21.20 -16.96 24.37
C PRO A 199 -21.13 -18.47 24.57
N VAL A 200 -21.71 -19.22 23.63
CA VAL A 200 -21.73 -20.68 23.63
C VAL A 200 -21.39 -21.19 22.24
N TRP A 201 -20.88 -22.42 22.17
CA TRP A 201 -20.78 -23.14 20.90
C TRP A 201 -21.39 -24.53 21.00
N LEU A 202 -21.91 -24.98 19.86
CA LEU A 202 -22.65 -26.22 19.73
C LEU A 202 -22.06 -27.03 18.58
N SER A 203 -21.99 -28.35 18.72
CA SER A 203 -21.53 -29.25 17.67
C SER A 203 -22.43 -30.46 17.52
N THR A 204 -22.58 -30.97 16.30
CA THR A 204 -23.27 -32.24 16.03
C THR A 204 -22.47 -33.48 16.46
N GLY A 205 -21.19 -33.33 16.83
CA GLY A 205 -20.35 -34.43 17.30
C GLY A 205 -19.81 -35.35 16.20
N ALA A 206 -19.96 -34.99 14.92
CA ALA A 206 -19.61 -35.84 13.78
C ALA A 206 -18.11 -35.91 13.49
N GLY A 207 -17.31 -34.95 13.96
CA GLY A 207 -15.87 -34.90 13.66
C GLY A 207 -15.04 -34.15 14.69
N GLY A 208 -13.72 -34.30 14.56
CA GLY A 208 -12.77 -33.44 15.27
C GLY A 208 -12.87 -33.48 16.80
N ASN A 209 -12.77 -34.69 17.38
CA ASN A 209 -13.01 -34.97 18.80
C ASN A 209 -14.42 -34.60 19.27
N ALA A 210 -15.42 -34.80 18.41
CA ALA A 210 -16.82 -34.44 18.61
C ALA A 210 -17.08 -32.92 18.74
N HIS A 211 -16.12 -32.07 18.36
CA HIS A 211 -16.30 -30.61 18.35
C HIS A 211 -16.69 -30.06 16.97
N ARG A 212 -16.90 -30.90 15.96
CA ARG A 212 -17.23 -30.48 14.58
C ARG A 212 -18.40 -31.26 13.95
N PRO A 213 -19.06 -30.70 12.94
CA PRO A 213 -19.13 -29.26 12.65
C PRO A 213 -19.66 -28.48 13.87
N SER A 214 -19.39 -27.17 13.95
CA SER A 214 -19.82 -26.33 15.08
C SER A 214 -20.42 -25.00 14.67
N VAL A 215 -21.32 -24.47 15.50
CA VAL A 215 -21.91 -23.12 15.40
C VAL A 215 -21.64 -22.32 16.68
N ALA A 216 -21.61 -20.99 16.57
CA ALA A 216 -21.50 -20.09 17.73
C ALA A 216 -22.83 -19.34 17.97
N ALA A 217 -23.22 -19.21 19.24
CA ALA A 217 -24.45 -18.57 19.68
C ALA A 217 -24.24 -17.90 21.06
N THR A 218 -25.31 -17.39 21.66
CA THR A 218 -25.32 -16.86 23.02
C THR A 218 -26.50 -17.41 23.81
N ILE A 219 -26.32 -17.55 25.13
CA ILE A 219 -27.43 -17.65 26.09
C ILE A 219 -27.40 -16.42 27.00
N TYR A 220 -28.54 -16.07 27.57
CA TYR A 220 -28.65 -14.88 28.41
C TYR A 220 -29.59 -15.07 29.59
N SER A 221 -29.46 -14.19 30.57
CA SER A 221 -30.36 -14.08 31.73
C SER A 221 -30.68 -12.62 32.00
N ASP A 222 -31.97 -12.30 32.10
CA ASP A 222 -32.48 -10.95 32.42
C ASP A 222 -32.85 -10.79 33.90
N ASP A 223 -32.75 -11.85 34.69
CA ASP A 223 -33.20 -11.91 36.08
C ASP A 223 -32.09 -12.27 37.08
N ARG A 224 -30.85 -11.92 36.71
CA ARG A 224 -29.62 -12.13 37.49
C ARG A 224 -29.29 -13.61 37.72
N GLY A 225 -29.47 -14.41 36.68
CA GLY A 225 -29.08 -15.82 36.64
C GLY A 225 -30.09 -16.77 37.27
N LYS A 226 -31.35 -16.35 37.51
CA LYS A 226 -32.38 -17.27 38.01
C LYS A 226 -32.95 -18.11 36.86
N THR A 227 -33.20 -17.52 35.70
CA THR A 227 -33.56 -18.22 34.46
C THR A 227 -32.58 -17.91 33.34
N TRP A 228 -32.43 -18.85 32.42
CA TRP A 228 -31.52 -18.77 31.28
C TRP A 228 -32.26 -19.07 29.98
N HIS A 229 -32.04 -18.23 28.97
CA HIS A 229 -32.72 -18.27 27.68
C HIS A 229 -31.71 -18.40 26.54
N ALA A 230 -32.09 -19.11 25.48
CA ALA A 230 -31.31 -19.20 24.25
C ALA A 230 -31.50 -17.93 23.41
N GLY A 231 -30.40 -17.41 22.86
CA GLY A 231 -30.44 -16.45 21.76
C GLY A 231 -30.60 -17.12 20.40
N GLU A 232 -30.17 -16.44 19.34
CA GLU A 232 -30.05 -16.97 17.98
C GLU A 232 -28.64 -17.53 17.73
N ILE A 233 -28.51 -18.37 16.70
CA ILE A 233 -27.20 -18.76 16.17
C ILE A 233 -26.55 -17.51 15.55
N ALA A 234 -25.49 -17.02 16.19
CA ALA A 234 -24.79 -15.80 15.81
C ALA A 234 -23.86 -16.02 14.60
N VAL A 235 -23.23 -17.19 14.51
CA VAL A 235 -22.38 -17.58 13.37
C VAL A 235 -22.68 -19.03 12.99
N PRO A 236 -23.30 -19.27 11.80
CA PRO A 236 -23.57 -20.62 11.33
C PRO A 236 -22.32 -21.28 10.75
N CYS A 237 -22.33 -22.61 10.63
CA CYS A 237 -21.27 -23.37 9.96
C CYS A 237 -21.56 -23.42 8.46
N THR A 238 -20.73 -22.77 7.66
CA THR A 238 -20.86 -22.71 6.18
C THR A 238 -19.49 -22.95 5.53
N ASP A 239 -19.44 -22.98 4.20
CA ASP A 239 -18.17 -23.04 3.47
C ASP A 239 -17.29 -21.78 3.68
N GLU A 240 -17.91 -20.66 4.05
CA GLU A 240 -17.24 -19.41 4.39
C GLU A 240 -16.84 -19.37 5.87
N TRP A 241 -17.74 -19.74 6.78
CA TRP A 241 -17.55 -19.74 8.23
C TRP A 241 -17.46 -21.19 8.73
N ILE A 242 -16.24 -21.73 8.72
CA ILE A 242 -15.99 -23.13 9.00
C ILE A 242 -15.80 -23.30 10.50
N ASN A 243 -16.63 -24.15 11.13
CA ASN A 243 -16.53 -24.51 12.55
C ASN A 243 -16.36 -23.32 13.51
N PRO A 244 -17.20 -22.26 13.45
CA PRO A 244 -17.20 -21.24 14.49
C PRO A 244 -17.45 -21.87 15.86
N SER A 245 -16.74 -21.38 16.88
CA SER A 245 -16.74 -21.99 18.21
C SER A 245 -16.49 -20.97 19.33
N GLU A 246 -15.37 -21.06 20.03
CA GLU A 246 -15.05 -20.30 21.24
C GLU A 246 -15.07 -18.80 20.99
N SER A 247 -15.89 -18.09 21.76
CA SER A 247 -16.26 -16.71 21.49
C SER A 247 -16.22 -15.86 22.76
N VAL A 248 -15.86 -14.58 22.60
CA VAL A 248 -15.86 -13.59 23.68
C VAL A 248 -16.72 -12.39 23.28
N ALA A 249 -17.37 -11.75 24.25
CA ALA A 249 -18.29 -10.64 24.03
C ALA A 249 -17.76 -9.33 24.64
N VAL A 250 -18.06 -8.20 24.00
CA VAL A 250 -17.90 -6.87 24.59
C VAL A 250 -19.11 -6.01 24.25
N GLU A 251 -19.58 -5.23 25.24
CA GLU A 251 -20.59 -4.20 25.01
C GLU A 251 -19.89 -2.96 24.43
N LEU A 252 -20.35 -2.51 23.26
CA LEU A 252 -19.91 -1.32 22.57
C LEU A 252 -20.37 -0.04 23.29
N ALA A 253 -19.75 1.09 22.96
CA ALA A 253 -20.08 2.38 23.55
C ALA A 253 -21.54 2.79 23.27
N ASP A 254 -22.09 2.36 22.13
CA ASP A 254 -23.47 2.61 21.72
C ASP A 254 -24.49 1.58 22.27
N GLY A 255 -24.05 0.66 23.14
CA GLY A 255 -24.91 -0.35 23.78
C GLY A 255 -25.10 -1.63 22.97
N ARG A 256 -24.64 -1.69 21.71
CA ARG A 256 -24.63 -2.95 20.95
C ARG A 256 -23.60 -3.93 21.51
N VAL A 257 -23.73 -5.21 21.20
CA VAL A 257 -22.83 -6.26 21.66
C VAL A 257 -22.07 -6.82 20.47
N MET A 258 -20.75 -6.82 20.56
CA MET A 258 -19.87 -7.46 19.59
C MET A 258 -19.42 -8.83 20.11
N LEU A 259 -19.59 -9.87 19.29
CA LEU A 259 -18.93 -11.16 19.46
C LEU A 259 -17.68 -11.23 18.61
N ASN A 260 -16.60 -11.72 19.22
CA ASN A 260 -15.36 -12.08 18.55
C ASN A 260 -15.16 -13.60 18.63
N VAL A 261 -15.20 -14.27 17.48
CA VAL A 261 -15.49 -15.70 17.34
C VAL A 261 -14.31 -16.45 16.74
N ARG A 262 -13.85 -17.50 17.44
CA ARG A 262 -12.89 -18.48 16.92
C ARG A 262 -13.52 -19.26 15.79
N ASN A 263 -12.76 -19.50 14.74
CA ASN A 263 -13.20 -20.32 13.60
C ASN A 263 -12.01 -21.07 12.97
N GLU A 264 -12.34 -21.97 12.06
CA GLU A 264 -11.40 -22.76 11.27
C GLU A 264 -11.45 -22.39 9.78
N SER A 265 -11.97 -21.20 9.47
CA SER A 265 -12.09 -20.73 8.10
C SER A 265 -10.72 -20.51 7.47
N LYS A 266 -10.69 -20.63 6.14
CA LYS A 266 -9.49 -20.46 5.31
C LYS A 266 -8.82 -19.09 5.46
N ALA A 267 -9.57 -18.07 5.92
CA ALA A 267 -9.08 -16.71 6.12
C ALA A 267 -8.05 -16.59 7.25
N HIS A 268 -8.06 -17.50 8.24
CA HIS A 268 -7.22 -17.37 9.44
C HIS A 268 -7.32 -15.97 10.09
N ARG A 269 -8.56 -15.48 10.22
CA ARG A 269 -8.91 -14.24 10.91
C ARG A 269 -10.04 -14.49 11.92
N ARG A 270 -10.08 -13.72 13.00
CA ARG A 270 -11.21 -13.74 13.94
C ARG A 270 -12.48 -13.32 13.21
N LEU A 271 -13.59 -13.97 13.52
CA LEU A 271 -14.90 -13.53 13.04
C LEU A 271 -15.47 -12.51 14.01
N VAL A 272 -16.15 -11.50 13.48
CA VAL A 272 -16.85 -10.48 14.25
C VAL A 272 -18.30 -10.43 13.79
N THR A 273 -19.22 -10.43 14.74
CA THR A 273 -20.64 -10.15 14.50
C THR A 273 -21.21 -9.30 15.64
N ILE A 274 -22.20 -8.46 15.32
CA ILE A 274 -22.76 -7.46 16.23
C ILE A 274 -24.27 -7.66 16.33
N SER A 275 -24.81 -7.57 17.55
CA SER A 275 -26.24 -7.60 17.87
C SER A 275 -26.61 -6.37 18.71
N ASN A 276 -27.86 -5.94 18.65
CA ASN A 276 -28.34 -4.83 19.49
C ASN A 276 -28.55 -5.24 20.95
N ASP A 277 -28.86 -6.51 21.23
CA ASP A 277 -29.22 -6.99 22.56
C ASP A 277 -28.31 -8.12 23.06
N GLY A 278 -27.31 -8.49 22.26
CA GLY A 278 -26.36 -9.58 22.54
C GLY A 278 -26.97 -10.98 22.50
N ALA A 279 -28.18 -11.13 21.96
CA ALA A 279 -28.89 -12.40 21.88
C ALA A 279 -29.44 -12.69 20.47
N THR A 280 -30.01 -11.69 19.79
CA THR A 280 -30.77 -11.83 18.54
C THR A 280 -30.35 -10.80 17.49
N GLY A 281 -30.76 -10.98 16.23
CA GLY A 281 -30.57 -9.99 15.17
C GLY A 281 -29.10 -9.74 14.82
N TRP A 282 -28.29 -10.80 14.86
CA TRP A 282 -26.86 -10.72 14.57
C TRP A 282 -26.59 -10.26 13.14
N SER A 283 -25.66 -9.31 12.98
CA SER A 283 -25.15 -8.90 11.67
C SER A 283 -24.49 -10.08 10.95
N ARG A 284 -24.32 -9.99 9.62
CA ARG A 284 -23.53 -10.98 8.88
C ARG A 284 -22.11 -11.08 9.45
N PRO A 285 -21.62 -12.27 9.85
CA PRO A 285 -20.26 -12.44 10.35
C PRO A 285 -19.21 -11.98 9.33
N ARG A 286 -18.23 -11.21 9.79
CA ARG A 286 -17.12 -10.70 8.96
C ARG A 286 -15.77 -11.10 9.56
N PHE A 287 -14.78 -11.35 8.72
CA PHE A 287 -13.41 -11.50 9.18
C PHE A 287 -12.84 -10.13 9.57
N ASP A 288 -12.12 -10.06 10.68
CA ASP A 288 -11.35 -8.89 11.09
C ASP A 288 -9.89 -9.08 10.65
N ASP A 289 -9.46 -8.34 9.62
CA ASP A 289 -8.17 -8.53 8.95
C ASP A 289 -6.96 -8.25 9.86
N ALA A 290 -7.13 -7.48 10.94
CA ALA A 290 -6.07 -7.19 11.89
C ALA A 290 -5.90 -8.30 12.96
N LEU A 291 -6.93 -9.13 13.14
CA LEU A 291 -6.95 -10.16 14.18
C LEU A 291 -6.68 -11.55 13.60
N LEU A 292 -5.39 -11.91 13.53
CA LEU A 292 -4.92 -13.23 13.08
C LEU A 292 -5.54 -14.35 13.93
N GLU A 293 -5.94 -15.46 13.30
CA GLU A 293 -6.56 -16.61 13.96
C GLU A 293 -5.74 -17.90 13.70
N PRO A 294 -4.94 -18.35 14.67
CA PRO A 294 -4.23 -19.64 14.61
C PRO A 294 -5.13 -20.85 14.93
N ILE A 295 -6.45 -20.66 15.04
CA ILE A 295 -7.43 -21.60 15.60
C ILE A 295 -7.22 -21.75 17.11
N CYS A 296 -7.35 -20.63 17.82
CA CYS A 296 -7.17 -20.50 19.26
C CYS A 296 -8.17 -19.51 19.86
N MET A 297 -8.49 -19.67 21.14
CA MET A 297 -9.30 -18.72 21.89
C MET A 297 -8.57 -17.37 22.07
N ALA A 298 -9.33 -16.28 22.23
CA ALA A 298 -8.85 -14.93 22.47
C ALA A 298 -9.67 -14.19 23.55
N GLY A 299 -9.05 -13.25 24.27
CA GLY A 299 -9.70 -12.40 25.28
C GLY A 299 -10.08 -11.03 24.72
N LEU A 300 -11.13 -10.40 25.26
CA LEU A 300 -11.61 -9.09 24.85
C LEU A 300 -12.26 -8.38 26.04
N VAL A 301 -11.83 -7.16 26.36
CA VAL A 301 -12.40 -6.39 27.49
C VAL A 301 -12.44 -4.90 27.19
N ARG A 302 -13.44 -4.20 27.74
CA ARG A 302 -13.48 -2.74 27.72
C ARG A 302 -12.59 -2.16 28.83
N TYR A 303 -11.63 -1.33 28.45
CA TYR A 303 -10.78 -0.58 29.38
C TYR A 303 -11.43 0.75 29.78
N SER A 304 -12.02 1.47 28.82
CA SER A 304 -12.78 2.70 29.08
C SER A 304 -13.94 2.88 28.09
N ALA A 305 -15.02 3.52 28.57
CA ALA A 305 -16.05 4.16 27.75
C ALA A 305 -16.07 5.65 28.11
N GLU A 306 -16.38 6.53 27.15
CA GLU A 306 -16.52 7.97 27.42
C GLU A 306 -17.58 8.27 28.47
N THR A 307 -17.13 8.35 29.72
CA THR A 307 -17.57 9.22 30.81
C THR A 307 -16.43 9.49 31.82
N SER A 308 -15.25 8.85 31.71
CA SER A 308 -14.13 9.03 32.65
C SER A 308 -12.75 9.36 32.07
N SER A 309 -12.46 9.11 30.78
CA SER A 309 -11.11 9.31 30.21
C SER A 309 -11.02 9.99 28.83
N GLY A 310 -12.14 10.41 28.23
CA GLY A 310 -12.17 11.14 26.95
C GLY A 310 -11.81 10.32 25.69
N LYS A 311 -11.68 8.99 25.79
CA LYS A 311 -11.58 8.05 24.67
C LYS A 311 -12.18 6.68 25.02
N ASN A 312 -12.90 6.08 24.09
CA ASN A 312 -13.27 4.66 24.17
C ASN A 312 -12.02 3.77 23.99
N CYS A 313 -11.92 2.69 24.74
CA CYS A 313 -10.78 1.78 24.66
C CYS A 313 -11.21 0.32 24.89
N ILE A 314 -10.98 -0.53 23.90
CA ILE A 314 -11.17 -1.99 23.95
C ILE A 314 -9.81 -2.66 23.80
N LEU A 315 -9.55 -3.64 24.66
CA LEU A 315 -8.33 -4.45 24.64
C LEU A 315 -8.66 -5.86 24.14
N PHE A 316 -7.79 -6.42 23.30
CA PHE A 316 -7.92 -7.77 22.77
C PHE A 316 -6.62 -8.55 22.94
N SER A 317 -6.69 -9.80 23.39
CA SER A 317 -5.53 -10.67 23.60
C SER A 317 -5.66 -11.95 22.78
N ASN A 318 -4.64 -12.30 22.00
CA ASN A 318 -4.59 -13.58 21.29
C ASN A 318 -3.17 -13.94 20.83
N PRO A 319 -2.91 -15.22 20.49
CA PRO A 319 -1.67 -15.57 19.78
C PRO A 319 -1.68 -14.95 18.37
N HIS A 320 -0.83 -13.97 18.17
CA HIS A 320 -0.68 -13.23 16.92
C HIS A 320 0.36 -13.91 16.03
N ASN A 321 -0.02 -15.05 15.44
CA ASN A 321 0.85 -15.82 14.57
C ASN A 321 0.07 -16.63 13.53
N LEU A 322 0.61 -16.72 12.31
CA LEU A 322 0.09 -17.61 11.25
C LEU A 322 1.10 -18.66 10.77
N SER A 323 2.32 -18.68 11.30
CA SER A 323 3.30 -19.68 10.88
C SER A 323 2.98 -21.06 11.46
N ARG A 324 3.51 -22.11 10.83
CA ARG A 324 3.62 -23.45 11.43
C ARG A 324 5.07 -23.91 11.48
N ALA A 325 5.47 -24.56 12.56
CA ALA A 325 6.82 -25.07 12.75
C ALA A 325 7.15 -26.19 11.76
N ASP A 326 6.14 -26.89 11.27
CA ASP A 326 6.27 -27.92 10.23
C ASP A 326 6.25 -27.36 8.79
N GLY A 327 6.08 -26.04 8.62
CA GLY A 327 6.04 -25.36 7.32
C GLY A 327 4.80 -25.65 6.46
N LYS A 328 3.84 -26.44 6.94
CA LYS A 328 2.67 -26.90 6.16
C LYS A 328 1.47 -25.96 6.35
N GLU A 329 1.49 -24.81 5.69
CA GLU A 329 0.44 -23.78 5.78
C GLU A 329 -0.82 -24.17 4.96
N GLU A 330 -1.45 -25.29 5.31
CA GLU A 330 -2.69 -25.76 4.66
C GLU A 330 -3.89 -24.86 5.02
N PRO A 331 -4.81 -24.55 4.07
CA PRO A 331 -6.06 -23.86 4.37
C PRO A 331 -6.87 -24.62 5.43
N SER A 332 -7.56 -23.88 6.31
CA SER A 332 -8.41 -24.43 7.39
C SER A 332 -7.73 -25.36 8.41
N LYS A 333 -6.39 -25.39 8.44
CA LYS A 333 -5.60 -26.06 9.50
C LYS A 333 -5.05 -25.05 10.51
N GLY A 334 -4.95 -25.45 11.77
CA GLY A 334 -4.42 -24.59 12.85
C GLY A 334 -3.03 -24.04 12.55
N ARG A 335 -2.69 -22.90 13.13
CA ARG A 335 -1.33 -22.35 13.10
C ARG A 335 -0.66 -22.54 14.45
N ASP A 336 0.64 -22.33 14.53
CA ASP A 336 1.34 -22.42 15.81
C ASP A 336 0.75 -21.38 16.77
N ARG A 337 0.34 -21.86 17.94
CA ARG A 337 -0.07 -21.01 19.05
C ARG A 337 1.19 -20.48 19.72
N LYS A 338 1.60 -19.29 19.30
CA LYS A 338 2.72 -18.52 19.84
C LYS A 338 2.44 -17.03 19.72
N ASN A 339 3.23 -16.23 20.42
CA ASN A 339 3.12 -14.76 20.37
C ASN A 339 1.78 -14.25 20.89
N VAL A 340 1.37 -14.61 22.11
CA VAL A 340 0.23 -13.95 22.75
C VAL A 340 0.55 -12.45 22.86
N SER A 341 -0.27 -11.65 22.19
CA SER A 341 -0.14 -10.20 22.07
C SER A 341 -1.43 -9.52 22.52
N VAL A 342 -1.29 -8.32 23.08
CA VAL A 342 -2.42 -7.45 23.41
C VAL A 342 -2.52 -6.30 22.42
N LYS A 343 -3.74 -6.02 21.98
CA LYS A 343 -4.10 -5.00 21.01
C LYS A 343 -5.06 -3.99 21.60
N ILE A 344 -5.00 -2.75 21.11
CA ILE A 344 -5.90 -1.67 21.52
C ILE A 344 -6.73 -1.21 20.33
N SER A 345 -8.04 -1.10 20.52
CA SER A 345 -8.94 -0.37 19.62
C SER A 345 -9.51 0.86 20.34
N TYR A 346 -9.47 2.00 19.65
CA TYR A 346 -10.06 3.26 20.11
C TYR A 346 -11.38 3.61 19.38
N ASP A 347 -11.80 2.75 18.45
CA ASP A 347 -12.90 2.99 17.52
C ASP A 347 -13.89 1.80 17.51
N GLU A 348 -14.11 1.22 18.69
CA GLU A 348 -15.11 0.18 18.94
C GLU A 348 -14.87 -1.12 18.13
N GLY A 349 -13.60 -1.50 17.99
CA GLY A 349 -13.17 -2.72 17.31
C GLY A 349 -13.11 -2.62 15.79
N ARG A 350 -13.08 -1.40 15.22
CA ARG A 350 -12.94 -1.20 13.76
C ARG A 350 -11.48 -1.24 13.32
N THR A 351 -10.58 -0.68 14.11
CA THR A 351 -9.13 -0.76 13.92
C THR A 351 -8.42 -1.07 15.24
N TRP A 352 -7.24 -1.68 15.14
CA TRP A 352 -6.41 -2.08 16.27
C TRP A 352 -5.08 -1.32 16.22
N ALA A 353 -5.08 -0.10 16.75
CA ALA A 353 -3.99 0.88 16.64
C ALA A 353 -2.67 0.43 17.30
N VAL A 354 -2.74 -0.49 18.26
CA VAL A 354 -1.56 -1.04 18.96
C VAL A 354 -1.62 -2.56 18.90
N ASN A 355 -0.45 -3.19 18.76
CA ASN A 355 -0.26 -4.63 18.87
C ASN A 355 1.10 -4.91 19.52
N LYS A 356 1.11 -5.33 20.79
CA LYS A 356 2.33 -5.56 21.56
C LYS A 356 2.38 -6.99 22.08
N SER A 357 3.50 -7.67 21.80
CA SER A 357 3.75 -9.03 22.28
C SER A 357 3.92 -9.05 23.80
N ILE A 358 3.21 -9.96 24.47
CA ILE A 358 3.41 -10.27 25.89
C ILE A 358 4.23 -11.54 26.02
N GLU A 359 3.95 -12.57 25.21
CA GLU A 359 4.66 -13.85 25.25
C GLU A 359 5.05 -14.31 23.84
N PRO A 360 6.26 -13.97 23.36
CA PRO A 360 6.72 -14.35 22.01
C PRO A 360 6.83 -15.87 21.81
N SER A 361 7.00 -16.63 22.88
CA SER A 361 7.16 -18.08 22.88
C SER A 361 5.83 -18.84 22.66
N TRP A 362 5.85 -20.17 22.79
CA TRP A 362 4.66 -21.00 22.68
C TRP A 362 3.64 -20.60 23.73
N SER A 363 2.53 -20.06 23.24
CA SER A 363 1.51 -19.44 24.06
C SER A 363 0.16 -19.52 23.36
N ALA A 364 -0.88 -19.85 24.11
CA ALA A 364 -2.17 -20.25 23.56
C ALA A 364 -3.30 -19.41 24.12
N TYR A 365 -4.29 -20.04 24.75
CA TYR A 365 -5.50 -19.38 25.23
C TYR A 365 -5.09 -18.25 26.16
N SER A 366 -5.80 -17.13 26.06
CA SER A 366 -5.57 -15.95 26.89
C SER A 366 -6.90 -15.32 27.25
N ASP A 367 -6.99 -14.82 28.48
CA ASP A 367 -8.07 -13.96 28.92
C ASP A 367 -7.54 -12.64 29.48
N ILE A 368 -8.36 -11.59 29.42
CA ILE A 368 -7.93 -10.24 29.77
C ILE A 368 -8.95 -9.53 30.66
N ALA A 369 -8.47 -8.89 31.72
CA ALA A 369 -9.29 -8.09 32.64
C ALA A 369 -8.57 -6.78 33.02
N VAL A 370 -9.33 -5.84 33.57
CA VAL A 370 -8.81 -4.53 34.00
C VAL A 370 -9.15 -4.32 35.45
N THR A 371 -8.16 -3.98 36.26
CA THR A 371 -8.36 -3.74 37.68
C THR A 371 -8.97 -2.37 37.93
N LYS A 372 -9.57 -2.18 39.11
CA LYS A 372 -10.12 -0.88 39.51
C LYS A 372 -9.08 0.25 39.54
N ARG A 373 -7.79 -0.10 39.65
CA ARG A 373 -6.66 0.84 39.65
C ARG A 373 -6.11 1.09 38.23
N GLY A 374 -6.72 0.50 37.21
CA GLY A 374 -6.34 0.69 35.81
C GLY A 374 -5.20 -0.21 35.32
N ALA A 375 -4.76 -1.19 36.13
CA ALA A 375 -3.82 -2.21 35.69
C ALA A 375 -4.53 -3.21 34.76
N ILE A 376 -3.84 -3.63 33.71
CA ILE A 376 -4.31 -4.62 32.74
C ILE A 376 -3.73 -5.97 33.16
N LEU A 377 -4.59 -6.99 33.20
CA LEU A 377 -4.27 -8.36 33.53
C LEU A 377 -4.50 -9.24 32.29
N CYS A 378 -3.46 -9.89 31.79
CA CYS A 378 -3.57 -10.89 30.71
C CYS A 378 -3.13 -12.25 31.26
N PHE A 379 -4.07 -13.18 31.41
CA PHE A 379 -3.83 -14.53 31.93
C PHE A 379 -3.84 -15.53 30.79
N TYR A 380 -2.71 -16.20 30.53
CA TYR A 380 -2.52 -17.00 29.33
C TYR A 380 -1.75 -18.29 29.58
N GLY A 381 -1.98 -19.29 28.74
CA GLY A 381 -1.19 -20.53 28.76
C GLY A 381 0.09 -20.39 27.97
N CYS A 382 1.20 -20.87 28.51
CA CYS A 382 2.48 -20.93 27.80
C CYS A 382 3.30 -22.17 28.20
N GLY A 383 4.39 -22.40 27.48
CA GLY A 383 5.28 -23.52 27.74
C GLY A 383 6.56 -23.43 26.92
N ASP A 384 7.55 -24.19 27.32
CA ASP A 384 8.85 -24.22 26.64
C ASP A 384 8.90 -25.33 25.58
N LYS A 385 7.96 -26.28 25.63
CA LYS A 385 7.86 -27.38 24.67
C LYS A 385 7.23 -26.90 23.36
N ALA A 386 7.88 -27.25 22.24
CA ALA A 386 7.36 -26.94 20.93
C ALA A 386 5.97 -27.55 20.69
N GLY A 387 5.02 -26.74 20.22
CA GLY A 387 3.64 -27.16 19.97
C GLY A 387 2.77 -27.31 21.21
N PHE A 388 3.29 -27.05 22.42
CA PHE A 388 2.55 -27.23 23.67
C PHE A 388 2.66 -26.01 24.58
N ALA A 389 1.51 -25.40 24.89
CA ALA A 389 1.39 -24.21 25.72
C ALA A 389 0.57 -24.47 27.00
N GLY A 390 0.71 -25.68 27.56
CA GLY A 390 -0.01 -26.13 28.76
C GLY A 390 0.92 -26.56 29.91
N ASP A 391 2.21 -26.20 29.85
CA ASP A 391 3.17 -26.47 30.92
C ASP A 391 2.95 -25.53 32.11
N ARG A 392 2.51 -24.28 31.85
CA ARG A 392 2.20 -23.27 32.86
C ARG A 392 1.11 -22.30 32.39
N LEU A 393 0.38 -21.72 33.34
CA LEU A 393 -0.51 -20.57 33.13
C LEU A 393 0.08 -19.33 33.82
N THR A 394 0.37 -18.31 33.02
CA THR A 394 1.08 -17.11 33.43
C THR A 394 0.13 -15.91 33.41
N LEU A 395 0.18 -15.10 34.48
CA LEU A 395 -0.46 -13.80 34.54
C LEU A 395 0.57 -12.72 34.21
N ALA A 396 0.33 -11.95 33.15
CA ALA A 396 1.01 -10.68 32.92
C ALA A 396 0.17 -9.52 33.47
N ARG A 397 0.79 -8.67 34.30
CA ARG A 397 0.22 -7.44 34.87
C ARG A 397 0.99 -6.24 34.33
N PHE A 398 0.32 -5.30 33.68
CA PHE A 398 0.96 -4.12 33.06
C PHE A 398 0.00 -2.93 32.99
N ASN A 399 0.47 -1.74 32.65
CA ASN A 399 -0.36 -0.55 32.44
C ASN A 399 -0.44 -0.12 30.97
N LEU A 400 -1.35 0.82 30.70
CA LEU A 400 -1.57 1.37 29.38
C LEU A 400 -0.33 2.10 28.86
N GLU A 401 0.44 2.74 29.75
CA GLU A 401 1.70 3.39 29.40
C GLU A 401 2.71 2.37 28.90
N TRP A 402 2.86 1.22 29.56
CA TRP A 402 3.70 0.16 29.01
C TRP A 402 3.17 -0.34 27.67
N LEU A 403 1.86 -0.52 27.54
CA LEU A 403 1.28 -1.04 26.30
C LEU A 403 1.47 -0.09 25.11
N THR A 404 1.51 1.22 25.35
CA THR A 404 1.56 2.27 24.31
C THR A 404 2.96 2.86 24.09
N THR A 405 3.92 2.59 24.98
CA THR A 405 5.32 2.99 24.80
C THR A 405 6.11 1.97 23.97
N SER A 406 6.86 2.45 22.99
CA SER A 406 7.82 1.65 22.24
C SER A 406 8.94 1.17 23.19
N PRO A 407 9.27 -0.13 23.24
CA PRO A 407 10.22 -0.64 24.22
C PRO A 407 11.67 -0.17 23.94
N PRO A 408 12.49 0.08 24.99
CA PRO A 408 13.94 0.13 24.87
C PRO A 408 14.47 -1.27 24.55
N THR A 409 15.44 -1.35 23.65
CA THR A 409 16.06 -2.59 23.18
C THR A 409 16.86 -3.30 24.29
N ALA A 410 16.42 -4.49 24.72
CA ALA A 410 17.18 -5.41 25.56
C ALA A 410 17.38 -6.76 24.85
N LYS A 411 18.64 -7.22 24.82
CA LYS A 411 19.14 -8.49 24.26
C LYS A 411 18.74 -9.67 25.15
N THR A 412 18.28 -10.80 24.58
CA THR A 412 18.62 -12.16 25.06
C THR A 412 18.37 -13.25 24.02
N THR A 413 19.21 -14.29 24.10
CA THR A 413 19.59 -15.35 23.15
C THR A 413 18.80 -16.67 23.29
N ALA A 414 18.47 -17.32 22.16
CA ALA A 414 18.24 -18.78 22.05
C ALA A 414 18.83 -19.28 20.71
N ALA A 415 19.51 -20.44 20.73
CA ALA A 415 20.48 -20.87 19.71
C ALA A 415 19.88 -21.32 18.36
N THR A 416 20.36 -20.70 17.28
CA THR A 416 20.09 -21.00 15.86
C THR A 416 20.92 -22.22 15.39
N PRO A 417 20.41 -23.09 14.49
CA PRO A 417 21.22 -24.16 13.90
C PRO A 417 22.48 -23.58 13.21
N LYS A 418 23.65 -24.12 13.57
CA LYS A 418 24.94 -23.61 13.09
C LYS A 418 25.10 -23.86 11.57
N PRO A 419 25.49 -22.87 10.76
CA PRO A 419 25.73 -23.05 9.33
C PRO A 419 26.74 -24.18 9.04
N ALA A 420 26.45 -24.98 8.00
CA ALA A 420 27.28 -26.11 7.61
C ALA A 420 28.55 -25.70 6.84
N GLY A 421 29.52 -26.60 6.74
CA GLY A 421 30.78 -26.32 6.03
C GLY A 421 31.72 -25.41 6.81
N VAL A 422 32.75 -24.89 6.14
CA VAL A 422 33.71 -23.96 6.74
C VAL A 422 33.21 -22.54 6.51
N VAL A 423 32.88 -21.84 7.60
CA VAL A 423 32.52 -20.41 7.58
C VAL A 423 33.71 -19.60 8.08
N VAL A 424 34.13 -18.63 7.29
CA VAL A 424 35.15 -17.64 7.67
C VAL A 424 34.46 -16.30 7.81
N ASP A 425 34.42 -15.80 9.04
CA ASP A 425 33.85 -14.50 9.40
C ASP A 425 34.70 -13.36 8.84
N ASP A 426 34.11 -12.18 8.67
CA ASP A 426 34.80 -10.98 8.21
C ASP A 426 35.97 -10.55 9.12
N ASP A 427 35.89 -10.81 10.43
CA ASP A 427 36.97 -10.56 11.40
C ASP A 427 38.23 -11.41 11.15
N ALA A 428 38.12 -12.51 10.40
CA ALA A 428 39.24 -13.36 10.01
C ALA A 428 39.83 -13.01 8.63
N ALA A 429 39.26 -12.03 7.91
CA ALA A 429 39.77 -11.58 6.63
C ALA A 429 41.00 -10.66 6.78
N ILE A 430 41.94 -10.78 5.84
CA ILE A 430 43.06 -9.85 5.72
C ILE A 430 42.65 -8.71 4.81
N TYR A 431 42.57 -7.50 5.35
CA TYR A 431 42.17 -6.30 4.62
C TYR A 431 43.39 -5.55 4.06
N THR A 432 43.27 -5.10 2.82
CA THR A 432 44.12 -4.06 2.24
C THR A 432 43.30 -2.77 2.10
N GLY A 433 43.85 -1.65 2.57
CA GLY A 433 43.17 -0.35 2.64
C GLY A 433 42.20 -0.22 3.82
N ASP A 434 41.62 0.96 4.01
CA ASP A 434 40.83 1.28 5.21
C ASP A 434 39.40 0.71 5.12
N TRP A 435 39.16 -0.47 5.68
CA TRP A 435 37.81 -1.04 5.81
C TRP A 435 37.16 -0.60 7.12
N VAL A 436 35.87 -0.31 7.06
CA VAL A 436 35.09 0.20 8.20
C VAL A 436 34.17 -0.89 8.71
N LYS A 437 34.36 -1.28 9.97
CA LYS A 437 33.47 -2.19 10.71
C LYS A 437 32.12 -1.51 10.98
N SER A 438 31.02 -2.24 10.79
CA SER A 438 29.67 -1.70 10.88
C SER A 438 28.69 -2.71 11.45
N THR A 439 27.77 -2.24 12.27
CA THR A 439 26.65 -3.01 12.86
C THR A 439 25.29 -2.46 12.43
N LYS A 440 25.27 -1.56 11.43
CA LYS A 440 24.07 -0.83 11.00
C LYS A 440 22.97 -1.71 10.42
N GLN A 441 23.35 -2.86 9.88
CA GLN A 441 22.46 -3.93 9.44
C GLN A 441 22.84 -5.20 10.20
N PRO A 442 21.88 -6.11 10.46
CA PRO A 442 22.21 -7.41 11.03
C PRO A 442 23.25 -8.12 10.16
N ALA A 443 24.35 -8.52 10.77
CA ALA A 443 25.38 -9.36 10.16
C ALA A 443 24.81 -10.77 9.90
N MET A 444 25.28 -11.45 8.86
CA MET A 444 24.87 -12.84 8.57
C MET A 444 25.65 -13.84 9.42
N VAL A 445 26.90 -13.49 9.75
CA VAL A 445 27.82 -14.20 10.65
C VAL A 445 28.45 -13.16 11.58
N GLY A 446 28.65 -13.52 12.85
CA GLY A 446 29.21 -12.61 13.84
C GLY A 446 28.26 -11.48 14.25
N ASP A 447 28.82 -10.46 14.90
CA ASP A 447 28.07 -9.31 15.44
C ASP A 447 28.11 -8.08 14.51
N SER A 448 28.84 -8.15 13.39
CA SER A 448 29.17 -7.01 12.53
C SER A 448 29.63 -7.46 11.15
N TYR A 449 29.71 -6.50 10.22
CA TYR A 449 30.31 -6.70 8.90
C TYR A 449 31.30 -5.57 8.59
N HIS A 450 32.21 -5.78 7.64
CA HIS A 450 33.10 -4.72 7.14
C HIS A 450 32.62 -4.19 5.79
N HIS A 451 32.78 -2.89 5.59
CA HIS A 451 32.53 -2.25 4.31
C HIS A 451 33.68 -1.36 3.89
N ASP A 452 33.88 -1.25 2.58
CA ASP A 452 34.96 -0.45 1.99
C ASP A 452 34.78 1.08 2.18
N ASN A 453 33.69 1.48 2.83
CA ASN A 453 33.25 2.86 3.03
C ASN A 453 33.02 3.61 1.70
N ASN A 454 32.96 2.86 0.60
CA ASN A 454 32.86 3.38 -0.75
C ASN A 454 34.01 4.36 -1.10
N THR A 455 35.20 4.17 -0.51
CA THR A 455 36.41 4.97 -0.80
C THR A 455 37.53 4.12 -1.39
N ASP A 456 38.53 4.77 -1.99
CA ASP A 456 39.73 4.15 -2.57
C ASP A 456 39.42 2.99 -3.53
N ARG A 457 38.47 3.22 -4.45
CA ARG A 457 38.02 2.21 -5.42
C ARG A 457 39.20 1.58 -6.17
N GLY A 458 39.22 0.25 -6.20
CA GLY A 458 40.29 -0.54 -6.82
C GLY A 458 41.55 -0.69 -5.99
N ARG A 459 41.61 -0.11 -4.78
CA ARG A 459 42.75 -0.23 -3.87
C ARG A 459 42.44 -1.03 -2.61
N LYS A 460 41.18 -1.46 -2.43
CA LYS A 460 40.75 -2.19 -1.24
C LYS A 460 40.38 -3.62 -1.56
N THR A 461 40.90 -4.54 -0.77
CA THR A 461 40.57 -5.96 -0.85
C THR A 461 40.34 -6.54 0.54
N ALA A 462 39.46 -7.53 0.61
CA ALA A 462 39.24 -8.39 1.76
C ALA A 462 39.55 -9.83 1.35
N ARG A 463 40.60 -10.42 1.93
CA ARG A 463 41.10 -11.75 1.59
C ARG A 463 40.75 -12.74 2.69
N PHE A 464 39.94 -13.73 2.35
CA PHE A 464 39.52 -14.84 3.20
C PHE A 464 40.35 -16.07 2.88
N ALA A 465 40.95 -16.67 3.90
CA ALA A 465 41.68 -17.93 3.78
C ALA A 465 41.08 -18.98 4.74
N ALA A 466 40.87 -20.20 4.26
CA ALA A 466 40.27 -21.29 5.02
C ALA A 466 41.07 -22.59 4.85
N LYS A 467 41.11 -23.42 5.91
CA LYS A 467 41.55 -24.81 5.82
C LYS A 467 40.32 -25.71 5.66
N LEU A 468 40.17 -26.33 4.50
CA LEU A 468 39.07 -27.25 4.22
C LEU A 468 39.36 -28.64 4.78
N PRO A 469 38.34 -29.38 5.27
CA PRO A 469 38.52 -30.65 5.98
C PRO A 469 38.99 -31.79 5.07
N ALA A 470 38.74 -31.71 3.76
CA ALA A 470 39.18 -32.71 2.78
C ALA A 470 39.28 -32.09 1.37
N THR A 471 40.15 -32.66 0.53
CA THR A 471 40.16 -32.43 -0.92
C THR A 471 38.83 -32.84 -1.53
N GLY A 472 38.24 -32.02 -2.39
CA GLY A 472 36.92 -32.31 -2.95
C GLY A 472 36.24 -31.12 -3.60
N GLN A 473 34.98 -31.28 -3.98
CA GLN A 473 34.15 -30.21 -4.55
C GLN A 473 33.36 -29.50 -3.46
N TYR A 474 33.42 -28.17 -3.46
CA TYR A 474 32.73 -27.31 -2.51
C TYR A 474 31.92 -26.25 -3.25
N GLU A 475 30.69 -26.03 -2.79
CA GLU A 475 29.94 -24.82 -3.12
C GLU A 475 30.46 -23.66 -2.28
N VAL A 476 30.85 -22.56 -2.95
CA VAL A 476 31.39 -21.36 -2.30
C VAL A 476 30.34 -20.26 -2.32
N ARG A 477 30.13 -19.62 -1.18
CA ARG A 477 29.10 -18.58 -0.96
C ARG A 477 29.74 -17.35 -0.33
N LEU A 478 29.40 -16.15 -0.82
CA LEU A 478 29.72 -14.89 -0.17
C LEU A 478 28.55 -14.45 0.69
N LEU A 479 28.81 -14.11 1.95
CA LEU A 479 27.82 -13.62 2.90
C LEU A 479 27.95 -12.10 3.04
N TYR A 480 26.80 -11.41 2.99
CA TYR A 480 26.71 -9.96 3.08
C TYR A 480 25.28 -9.53 3.45
N PRO A 481 25.11 -8.43 4.20
CA PRO A 481 23.81 -7.82 4.41
C PRO A 481 23.36 -7.00 3.20
N ALA A 482 22.31 -7.47 2.54
CA ALA A 482 21.75 -6.84 1.34
C ALA A 482 21.11 -5.48 1.66
N THR A 483 21.44 -4.46 0.88
CA THR A 483 20.86 -3.10 1.05
C THR A 483 20.99 -2.31 -0.26
N ALA A 484 20.09 -1.34 -0.46
CA ALA A 484 20.00 -0.62 -1.74
C ALA A 484 21.27 0.19 -2.13
N ASN A 485 22.18 0.46 -1.19
CA ASN A 485 23.43 1.18 -1.43
C ASN A 485 24.67 0.27 -1.64
N ARG A 486 24.49 -1.06 -1.70
CA ARG A 486 25.61 -1.99 -1.94
C ARG A 486 25.99 -2.04 -3.42
N ALA A 487 27.18 -2.57 -3.71
CA ALA A 487 27.63 -2.78 -5.07
C ALA A 487 26.78 -3.85 -5.78
N THR A 488 26.33 -3.59 -7.00
CA THR A 488 25.68 -4.58 -7.88
C THR A 488 26.67 -5.51 -8.56
N ASN A 489 27.95 -5.20 -8.47
CA ASN A 489 29.04 -5.87 -9.17
C ASN A 489 30.29 -6.01 -8.29
N ALA A 490 30.14 -6.30 -6.98
CA ALA A 490 31.27 -6.57 -6.11
C ALA A 490 32.11 -7.72 -6.69
N ARG A 491 33.40 -7.46 -6.94
CA ARG A 491 34.27 -8.42 -7.62
C ARG A 491 34.81 -9.43 -6.62
N VAL A 492 34.57 -10.71 -6.87
CA VAL A 492 34.97 -11.82 -5.99
C VAL A 492 35.84 -12.79 -6.77
N LYS A 493 37.09 -12.99 -6.33
CA LYS A 493 38.03 -13.93 -6.90
C LYS A 493 38.15 -15.16 -6.00
N VAL A 494 37.90 -16.35 -6.52
CA VAL A 494 38.08 -17.63 -5.84
C VAL A 494 39.33 -18.31 -6.40
N LEU A 495 40.29 -18.66 -5.55
CA LEU A 495 41.48 -19.43 -5.93
C LEU A 495 41.20 -20.90 -5.66
N CYS A 496 41.09 -21.71 -6.71
CA CYS A 496 40.79 -23.14 -6.63
C CYS A 496 41.83 -23.96 -7.42
N ALA A 497 41.75 -25.29 -7.36
CA ALA A 497 42.69 -26.18 -8.05
C ALA A 497 42.72 -25.95 -9.57
N ASP A 498 41.59 -25.55 -10.16
CA ASP A 498 41.44 -25.24 -11.59
C ASP A 498 41.87 -23.80 -11.97
N GLY A 499 42.65 -23.14 -11.11
CA GLY A 499 43.12 -21.76 -11.24
C GLY A 499 42.16 -20.72 -10.66
N GLU A 500 42.44 -19.44 -10.92
CA GLU A 500 41.64 -18.33 -10.41
C GLU A 500 40.32 -18.19 -11.19
N LYS A 501 39.21 -18.01 -10.46
CA LYS A 501 37.87 -17.74 -11.02
C LYS A 501 37.33 -16.43 -10.45
N VAL A 502 36.70 -15.61 -11.29
CA VAL A 502 36.14 -14.32 -10.88
C VAL A 502 34.63 -14.33 -11.08
N ALA A 503 33.89 -13.90 -10.06
CA ALA A 503 32.45 -13.64 -10.09
C ALA A 503 32.18 -12.16 -9.76
N LEU A 504 31.10 -11.62 -10.34
CA LEU A 504 30.55 -10.32 -9.94
C LEU A 504 29.28 -10.58 -9.13
N VAL A 505 29.22 -10.01 -7.92
CA VAL A 505 28.12 -10.26 -6.98
C VAL A 505 27.29 -8.99 -6.82
N ASN A 506 25.98 -9.12 -7.04
CA ASN A 506 25.03 -8.08 -6.71
C ASN A 506 24.66 -8.15 -5.24
N GLN A 507 25.27 -7.28 -4.43
CA GLN A 507 25.03 -7.22 -3.00
C GLN A 507 23.78 -6.43 -2.60
N ARG A 508 22.96 -5.99 -3.57
CA ARG A 508 21.62 -5.44 -3.31
C ARG A 508 20.56 -6.52 -3.27
N ASP A 509 20.80 -7.64 -3.93
CA ASP A 509 19.91 -8.78 -3.90
C ASP A 509 20.01 -9.47 -2.54
N ASP A 510 18.89 -10.01 -2.05
CA ASP A 510 18.92 -10.78 -0.80
C ASP A 510 19.92 -11.93 -0.94
N VAL A 511 20.84 -12.02 0.03
CA VAL A 511 21.90 -13.05 0.06
C VAL A 511 21.28 -14.44 0.20
N LEU A 512 20.09 -14.56 0.78
CA LEU A 512 19.35 -15.81 0.91
C LEU A 512 18.32 -15.97 -0.22
N VAL A 513 18.30 -17.16 -0.81
CA VAL A 513 17.22 -17.62 -1.70
C VAL A 513 16.67 -18.91 -1.12
N ASN A 514 15.39 -18.89 -0.73
CA ASN A 514 14.74 -20.02 -0.05
C ASN A 514 15.51 -20.49 1.21
N GLY A 515 16.09 -19.56 1.97
CA GLY A 515 16.84 -19.85 3.20
C GLY A 515 18.29 -20.34 3.01
N VAL A 516 18.78 -20.44 1.76
CA VAL A 516 20.15 -20.85 1.45
C VAL A 516 20.93 -19.69 0.82
N PRO A 517 22.17 -19.38 1.24
CA PRO A 517 22.95 -18.35 0.58
C PRO A 517 23.22 -18.63 -0.90
N ARG A 518 23.26 -17.56 -1.70
CA ARG A 518 23.59 -17.64 -3.13
C ARG A 518 24.99 -18.22 -3.34
N ALA A 519 25.11 -19.17 -4.27
CA ALA A 519 26.41 -19.71 -4.67
C ALA A 519 27.13 -18.78 -5.64
N LEU A 520 28.43 -18.61 -5.43
CA LEU A 520 29.36 -18.13 -6.45
C LEU A 520 29.62 -19.22 -7.50
N GLY A 521 29.60 -20.48 -7.06
CA GLY A 521 29.82 -21.66 -7.90
C GLY A 521 30.25 -22.86 -7.06
N VAL A 522 30.49 -23.98 -7.75
CA VAL A 522 31.10 -25.18 -7.19
C VAL A 522 32.53 -25.26 -7.71
N PHE A 523 33.48 -25.40 -6.80
CA PHE A 523 34.91 -25.36 -7.12
C PHE A 523 35.62 -26.57 -6.49
N HIS A 524 36.66 -27.05 -7.16
CA HIS A 524 37.52 -28.10 -6.63
C HIS A 524 38.71 -27.50 -5.86
N PHE A 525 38.97 -28.00 -4.66
CA PHE A 525 40.11 -27.58 -3.84
C PHE A 525 40.99 -28.78 -3.51
N GLU A 526 42.30 -28.61 -3.70
CA GLU A 526 43.35 -29.57 -3.35
C GLU A 526 44.12 -29.08 -2.11
N ASP A 527 44.75 -30.00 -1.38
CA ASP A 527 45.57 -29.74 -0.19
C ASP A 527 44.87 -29.07 1.00
N GLY A 528 43.53 -29.04 0.97
CA GLY A 528 42.73 -28.48 2.06
C GLY A 528 42.94 -26.99 2.29
N LYS A 529 43.41 -26.21 1.30
CA LYS A 529 43.51 -24.74 1.37
C LYS A 529 42.51 -24.09 0.40
N ALA A 530 41.76 -23.11 0.88
CA ALA A 530 40.86 -22.33 0.06
C ALA A 530 41.06 -20.84 0.31
N GLU A 531 41.02 -20.06 -0.77
CA GLU A 531 41.19 -18.61 -0.69
C GLU A 531 40.17 -17.88 -1.58
N LEU A 532 39.62 -16.79 -1.05
CA LEU A 532 38.69 -15.91 -1.73
C LEU A 532 39.05 -14.45 -1.47
N VAL A 533 39.12 -13.63 -2.52
CA VAL A 533 39.41 -12.20 -2.43
C VAL A 533 38.22 -11.40 -2.94
N VAL A 534 37.64 -10.57 -2.08
CA VAL A 534 36.64 -9.56 -2.47
C VAL A 534 37.36 -8.24 -2.71
N SER A 535 37.08 -7.59 -3.84
CA SER A 535 37.71 -6.32 -4.24
C SER A 535 36.65 -5.27 -4.53
N ASN A 536 36.97 -4.01 -4.20
CA ASN A 536 36.16 -2.85 -4.61
C ASN A 536 36.56 -2.27 -5.97
N GLU A 537 37.42 -2.97 -6.71
CA GLU A 537 37.77 -2.64 -8.09
C GLU A 537 36.53 -2.67 -8.99
N GLY A 538 36.20 -1.52 -9.59
CA GLY A 538 35.07 -1.37 -10.50
C GLY A 538 33.69 -1.47 -9.85
N ALA A 539 33.60 -1.60 -8.51
CA ALA A 539 32.33 -1.66 -7.79
C ALA A 539 31.52 -0.37 -7.97
N ASP A 540 30.20 -0.45 -8.06
CA ASP A 540 29.28 0.68 -8.28
C ASP A 540 28.57 1.17 -7.00
N GLY A 541 28.94 0.63 -5.84
CA GLY A 541 28.37 0.91 -4.53
C GLY A 541 29.32 0.48 -3.41
N PHE A 542 28.84 0.46 -2.16
CA PHE A 542 29.64 -0.07 -1.05
C PHE A 542 29.89 -1.56 -1.27
N VAL A 543 31.15 -1.98 -1.21
CA VAL A 543 31.49 -3.40 -1.16
C VAL A 543 31.52 -3.83 0.29
N ILE A 544 30.75 -4.87 0.58
CA ILE A 544 30.55 -5.38 1.93
C ILE A 544 31.09 -6.79 2.01
N VAL A 545 31.68 -7.13 3.14
CA VAL A 545 31.97 -8.52 3.46
C VAL A 545 31.53 -8.79 4.88
N ASP A 546 30.78 -9.86 5.04
CA ASP A 546 30.32 -10.37 6.33
C ASP A 546 30.88 -11.77 6.60
N GLY A 547 31.06 -12.56 5.54
CA GLY A 547 31.83 -13.81 5.64
C GLY A 547 31.86 -14.57 4.32
N VAL A 548 32.56 -15.70 4.32
CA VAL A 548 32.58 -16.66 3.22
C VAL A 548 32.27 -18.05 3.77
N GLN A 549 31.44 -18.81 3.04
CA GLN A 549 31.11 -20.19 3.40
C GLN A 549 31.54 -21.16 2.29
N PHE A 550 32.25 -22.22 2.68
CA PHE A 550 32.66 -23.34 1.82
C PHE A 550 31.91 -24.61 2.26
N VAL A 551 30.95 -25.07 1.46
CA VAL A 551 30.07 -26.21 1.81
C VAL A 551 30.40 -27.41 0.92
N PRO A 552 30.68 -28.62 1.47
CA PRO A 552 30.81 -29.83 0.66
C PRO A 552 29.62 -30.02 -0.28
N LEU A 553 29.87 -30.40 -1.53
CA LEU A 553 28.85 -30.38 -2.58
C LEU A 553 27.61 -31.24 -2.25
N ASP A 554 27.79 -32.40 -1.63
CA ASP A 554 26.71 -33.28 -1.19
C ASP A 554 25.78 -32.59 -0.16
N ILE A 555 26.36 -31.85 0.78
CA ILE A 555 25.62 -31.05 1.76
C ILE A 555 24.91 -29.88 1.07
N ALA A 556 25.60 -29.17 0.17
CA ALA A 556 25.00 -28.06 -0.58
C ALA A 556 23.82 -28.50 -1.44
N LEU A 557 23.88 -29.70 -2.05
CA LEU A 557 22.76 -30.29 -2.79
C LEU A 557 21.61 -30.69 -1.89
N ALA A 558 21.88 -31.19 -0.68
CA ALA A 558 20.86 -31.45 0.32
C ALA A 558 20.17 -30.14 0.75
N GLU A 559 20.91 -29.04 0.92
CA GLU A 559 20.37 -27.72 1.25
C GLU A 559 19.51 -27.15 0.11
N ARG A 560 20.01 -27.16 -1.13
CA ARG A 560 19.28 -26.65 -2.30
C ARG A 560 18.03 -27.46 -2.65
N SER A 561 18.04 -28.76 -2.35
CA SER A 561 16.86 -29.63 -2.51
C SER A 561 15.88 -29.56 -1.34
N GLY A 562 16.16 -28.75 -0.31
CA GLY A 562 15.32 -28.60 0.89
C GLY A 562 15.37 -29.80 1.83
N LYS A 563 16.29 -30.75 1.63
CA LYS A 563 16.52 -31.91 2.51
C LYS A 563 17.31 -31.54 3.77
N ARG A 564 17.92 -30.35 3.81
CA ARG A 564 18.70 -29.83 4.94
C ARG A 564 18.52 -28.30 5.06
N ASP A 565 18.44 -27.78 6.28
CA ASP A 565 18.46 -26.35 6.56
C ASP A 565 19.91 -25.80 6.53
N ALA A 566 20.13 -24.64 5.90
CA ALA A 566 21.46 -24.05 5.74
C ALA A 566 21.97 -23.27 6.98
N GLY A 567 21.14 -23.08 8.01
CA GLY A 567 21.52 -22.46 9.28
C GLY A 567 21.49 -20.93 9.31
N PHE A 568 20.83 -20.28 8.34
CA PHE A 568 20.70 -18.82 8.28
C PHE A 568 19.23 -18.38 8.47
N ALA A 569 19.00 -17.34 9.28
CA ALA A 569 17.66 -16.82 9.52
C ALA A 569 17.09 -16.19 8.22
N ALA A 570 15.97 -16.71 7.72
CA ALA A 570 15.35 -16.21 6.50
C ALA A 570 14.85 -14.76 6.67
N THR A 571 15.37 -13.84 5.88
CA THR A 571 14.81 -12.50 5.68
C THR A 571 13.56 -12.55 4.81
N LYS A 572 12.59 -11.68 5.10
CA LYS A 572 11.27 -11.48 4.46
C LYS A 572 11.03 -12.30 3.17
N LYS A 573 10.01 -13.19 3.20
CA LYS A 573 9.43 -13.81 2.00
C LYS A 573 9.05 -12.70 1.00
N SER A 574 9.80 -12.59 -0.09
CA SER A 574 9.30 -12.06 -1.35
C SER A 574 8.14 -12.95 -1.80
N THR A 575 6.94 -12.39 -1.87
CA THR A 575 5.78 -13.02 -2.52
C THR A 575 5.89 -12.82 -4.02
N ASP A 576 6.75 -13.60 -4.67
CA ASP A 576 6.73 -13.84 -6.12
C ASP A 576 6.98 -15.34 -6.35
N ASP A 577 5.91 -16.15 -6.39
CA ASP A 577 5.98 -17.52 -6.92
C ASP A 577 5.36 -17.54 -8.33
N ILE A 578 6.09 -16.97 -9.29
CA ILE A 578 5.87 -17.14 -10.74
C ILE A 578 6.60 -18.39 -11.27
N TYR A 579 7.38 -19.11 -10.44
CA TYR A 579 8.23 -20.22 -10.88
C TYR A 579 7.83 -21.61 -10.37
N ALA A 580 6.55 -21.82 -10.11
CA ALA A 580 6.01 -23.15 -9.79
C ALA A 580 6.21 -24.18 -10.94
N LYS A 581 6.47 -23.75 -12.18
CA LYS A 581 6.74 -24.66 -13.33
C LYS A 581 8.19 -25.14 -13.45
N THR A 582 9.13 -24.66 -12.64
CA THR A 582 10.58 -24.96 -12.81
C THR A 582 11.13 -25.96 -11.79
N ARG A 583 10.30 -26.51 -10.90
CA ARG A 583 10.76 -27.43 -9.84
C ARG A 583 11.25 -28.78 -10.35
N ALA A 584 10.87 -29.19 -11.56
CA ALA A 584 11.36 -30.42 -12.19
C ALA A 584 12.62 -30.21 -13.06
N SER A 585 12.89 -29.00 -13.57
CA SER A 585 14.06 -28.75 -14.41
C SER A 585 15.30 -28.30 -13.63
N LEU A 586 15.13 -27.75 -12.41
CA LEU A 586 16.27 -27.33 -11.57
C LEU A 586 17.04 -28.50 -10.94
N ALA A 587 16.44 -29.69 -10.85
CA ALA A 587 17.13 -30.89 -10.39
C ALA A 587 18.13 -31.44 -11.43
N ALA A 588 18.03 -31.02 -12.70
CA ALA A 588 18.87 -31.50 -13.80
C ALA A 588 20.04 -30.54 -14.16
N SER A 589 20.13 -29.35 -13.57
CA SER A 589 21.15 -28.34 -13.91
C SER A 589 22.25 -28.19 -12.85
N VAL A 590 22.55 -29.24 -12.10
CA VAL A 590 23.54 -29.26 -11.00
C VAL A 590 25.00 -29.02 -11.46
N ALA A 591 25.27 -28.82 -12.76
CA ALA A 591 26.59 -28.43 -13.24
C ALA A 591 26.55 -27.04 -13.89
N VAL A 592 27.34 -26.12 -13.32
CA VAL A 592 27.66 -24.76 -13.76
C VAL A 592 26.62 -23.69 -13.36
N SER A 593 26.98 -22.92 -12.32
CA SER A 593 26.33 -21.66 -11.95
C SER A 593 26.17 -20.74 -13.17
N PRO A 594 25.01 -20.10 -13.37
CA PRO A 594 24.83 -19.02 -14.37
C PRO A 594 25.80 -17.84 -14.18
N LEU A 595 26.52 -17.77 -13.05
CA LEU A 595 27.50 -16.74 -12.74
C LEU A 595 28.92 -17.04 -13.26
N ALA A 596 29.11 -18.10 -14.06
CA ALA A 596 30.39 -18.41 -14.70
C ALA A 596 30.24 -18.70 -16.20
N LYS A 597 29.87 -17.70 -17.01
CA LYS A 597 30.19 -17.70 -18.46
C LYS A 597 30.68 -16.33 -18.93
N LYS A 598 32.01 -16.28 -19.11
CA LYS A 598 32.81 -15.42 -20.01
C LYS A 598 32.30 -13.99 -20.23
N THR A 599 32.82 -13.07 -19.42
CA THR A 599 33.40 -11.82 -19.92
C THR A 599 34.56 -12.15 -20.86
N ASP A 600 34.24 -12.54 -22.09
CA ASP A 600 35.08 -12.19 -23.23
C ASP A 600 34.25 -12.33 -24.50
N GLN A 601 33.53 -11.26 -24.84
CA GLN A 601 33.33 -10.83 -26.21
C GLN A 601 33.22 -9.32 -26.17
N GLN A 602 34.38 -8.70 -26.39
CA GLN A 602 34.56 -7.63 -27.36
C GLN A 602 33.29 -6.85 -27.73
N ALA A 603 33.39 -5.54 -27.54
CA ALA A 603 32.85 -4.57 -28.47
C ALA A 603 32.75 -5.14 -29.90
N LYS A 604 31.53 -5.52 -30.32
CA LYS A 604 31.09 -5.63 -31.73
C LYS A 604 29.64 -6.09 -31.79
N GLY A 605 28.78 -5.20 -32.32
CA GLY A 605 27.43 -5.54 -32.77
C GLY A 605 26.33 -5.04 -31.85
N ARG A 606 26.10 -3.71 -31.84
CA ARG A 606 24.73 -3.21 -31.67
C ARG A 606 23.87 -4.01 -32.65
N ARG A 607 22.95 -4.86 -32.17
CA ARG A 607 21.88 -5.35 -33.04
C ARG A 607 21.08 -4.09 -33.38
N ALA A 608 21.29 -3.59 -34.59
CA ALA A 608 20.50 -2.50 -35.11
C ALA A 608 19.04 -2.96 -35.10
N ASP A 609 18.16 -2.08 -34.65
CA ASP A 609 16.77 -2.08 -35.06
C ASP A 609 16.78 -2.09 -36.61
N THR A 610 16.57 -3.26 -37.21
CA THR A 610 16.66 -3.44 -38.67
C THR A 610 15.44 -2.91 -39.39
N GLU A 611 14.39 -2.49 -38.67
CA GLU A 611 13.27 -1.79 -39.28
C GLU A 611 13.66 -0.32 -39.54
N PRO A 612 13.66 0.14 -40.80
CA PRO A 612 13.83 1.56 -41.07
C PRO A 612 12.62 2.32 -40.53
N VAL A 613 12.78 2.98 -39.38
CA VAL A 613 11.77 3.87 -38.81
C VAL A 613 11.56 5.04 -39.78
N ARG A 614 10.34 5.16 -40.30
CA ARG A 614 9.91 6.34 -41.05
C ARG A 614 9.61 7.43 -40.03
N LEU A 615 10.40 8.51 -40.06
CA LEU A 615 10.12 9.71 -39.29
C LEU A 615 9.17 10.63 -40.06
N ALA A 616 8.38 11.42 -39.33
CA ALA A 616 7.47 12.37 -39.95
C ALA A 616 8.28 13.45 -40.68
N LYS A 617 7.72 13.96 -41.79
CA LYS A 617 8.36 15.00 -42.58
C LYS A 617 7.57 16.29 -42.44
N ASP A 618 8.30 17.37 -42.17
CA ASP A 618 7.76 18.73 -42.16
C ASP A 618 7.28 19.12 -43.56
N ALA A 619 6.07 19.69 -43.64
CA ALA A 619 5.51 20.24 -44.87
C ALA A 619 6.05 21.64 -45.10
N LYS A 620 6.18 22.05 -46.36
CA LYS A 620 6.54 23.44 -46.66
C LYS A 620 5.32 24.32 -46.41
N PRO A 621 5.46 25.54 -45.85
CA PRO A 621 4.33 26.44 -45.63
C PRO A 621 3.48 26.69 -46.89
N ALA A 622 4.13 26.77 -48.06
CA ALA A 622 3.46 26.94 -49.36
C ALA A 622 2.56 25.74 -49.76
N ASP A 623 2.82 24.54 -49.24
CA ASP A 623 2.01 23.35 -49.52
C ASP A 623 0.71 23.35 -48.71
N VAL A 624 0.67 24.13 -47.63
CA VAL A 624 -0.41 24.19 -46.63
C VAL A 624 -1.25 25.48 -46.77
N ASP A 625 -0.63 26.57 -47.19
CA ASP A 625 -1.30 27.88 -47.31
C ASP A 625 -2.52 27.85 -48.24
N GLY A 626 -3.63 28.40 -47.77
CA GLY A 626 -4.94 28.39 -48.44
C GLY A 626 -5.65 27.04 -48.52
N LYS A 627 -5.04 25.95 -48.03
CA LYS A 627 -5.65 24.60 -48.06
C LYS A 627 -6.76 24.43 -47.02
N SER A 628 -7.56 23.39 -47.21
CA SER A 628 -8.63 23.01 -46.30
C SER A 628 -8.43 21.57 -45.83
N TYR A 629 -8.68 21.34 -44.55
CA TYR A 629 -8.58 20.04 -43.91
C TYR A 629 -9.89 19.67 -43.23
N ASP A 630 -10.14 18.38 -43.01
CA ASP A 630 -11.25 17.94 -42.17
C ASP A 630 -10.98 18.33 -40.69
N LEU A 631 -9.73 18.21 -40.24
CA LEU A 631 -9.33 18.57 -38.89
C LEU A 631 -8.01 19.34 -38.89
N VAL A 632 -7.99 20.51 -38.24
CA VAL A 632 -6.75 21.23 -37.93
C VAL A 632 -6.44 21.09 -36.44
N VAL A 633 -5.39 20.36 -36.12
CA VAL A 633 -4.89 20.14 -34.75
C VAL A 633 -3.75 21.10 -34.49
N VAL A 634 -3.92 22.01 -33.52
CA VAL A 634 -2.89 22.95 -33.09
C VAL A 634 -2.29 22.46 -31.78
N GLY A 635 -0.98 22.20 -31.79
CA GLY A 635 -0.24 21.61 -30.68
C GLY A 635 0.19 20.18 -30.98
N GLY A 636 1.50 19.96 -31.09
CA GLY A 636 2.15 18.65 -31.27
C GLY A 636 2.43 17.93 -29.96
N THR A 637 1.64 18.16 -28.91
CA THR A 637 1.72 17.44 -27.63
C THR A 637 1.39 15.95 -27.80
N ALA A 638 1.60 15.11 -26.78
CA ALA A 638 1.23 13.70 -26.90
C ALA A 638 -0.27 13.51 -27.21
N GLY A 639 -1.14 14.33 -26.59
CA GLY A 639 -2.57 14.37 -26.89
C GLY A 639 -2.89 14.88 -28.30
N GLY A 640 -2.16 15.90 -28.79
CA GLY A 640 -2.30 16.39 -30.15
C GLY A 640 -1.91 15.36 -31.21
N VAL A 641 -0.81 14.63 -30.99
CA VAL A 641 -0.39 13.52 -31.86
C VAL A 641 -1.43 12.40 -31.84
N ALA A 642 -1.94 12.01 -30.67
CA ALA A 642 -2.98 10.98 -30.55
C ALA A 642 -4.27 11.38 -31.30
N CYS A 643 -4.70 12.64 -31.17
CA CYS A 643 -5.83 13.21 -31.89
C CYS A 643 -5.64 13.13 -33.42
N ALA A 644 -4.50 13.63 -33.91
CA ALA A 644 -4.21 13.65 -35.34
C ALA A 644 -4.11 12.25 -35.95
N VAL A 645 -3.40 11.33 -35.29
CA VAL A 645 -3.23 9.93 -35.73
C VAL A 645 -4.56 9.21 -35.76
N ARG A 646 -5.38 9.33 -34.70
CA ARG A 646 -6.69 8.69 -34.67
C ARG A 646 -7.62 9.26 -35.76
N ALA A 647 -7.74 10.58 -35.88
CA ALA A 647 -8.58 11.18 -36.91
C ALA A 647 -8.15 10.75 -38.34
N ALA A 648 -6.84 10.70 -38.60
CA ALA A 648 -6.30 10.28 -39.88
C ALA A 648 -6.57 8.79 -40.20
N ARG A 649 -6.43 7.90 -39.21
CA ARG A 649 -6.77 6.47 -39.33
C ARG A 649 -8.25 6.24 -39.63
N GLU A 650 -9.13 7.06 -39.05
CA GLU A 650 -10.57 7.07 -39.36
C GLU A 650 -10.92 7.84 -40.65
N GLY A 651 -9.91 8.31 -41.37
CA GLY A 651 -10.03 8.84 -42.71
C GLY A 651 -10.21 10.35 -42.82
N CYS A 652 -10.01 11.12 -41.76
CA CYS A 652 -9.92 12.59 -41.88
C CYS A 652 -8.64 13.01 -42.59
N SER A 653 -8.70 14.07 -43.41
CA SER A 653 -7.53 14.85 -43.79
C SER A 653 -7.16 15.76 -42.63
N VAL A 654 -5.92 15.66 -42.15
CA VAL A 654 -5.48 16.32 -40.91
C VAL A 654 -4.29 17.23 -41.17
N LEU A 655 -4.35 18.45 -40.64
CA LEU A 655 -3.17 19.29 -40.46
C LEU A 655 -2.79 19.26 -38.97
N LEU A 656 -1.58 18.80 -38.67
CA LEU A 656 -1.01 18.85 -37.32
C LEU A 656 0.04 19.97 -37.29
N VAL A 657 -0.13 20.94 -36.40
CA VAL A 657 0.72 22.13 -36.29
C VAL A 657 1.46 22.14 -34.97
N GLN A 658 2.76 22.44 -34.99
CA GLN A 658 3.58 22.57 -33.79
C GLN A 658 4.50 23.80 -33.87
N HIS A 659 4.63 24.52 -32.75
CA HIS A 659 5.33 25.81 -32.74
C HIS A 659 6.86 25.70 -32.83
N ASN A 660 7.43 24.56 -32.46
CA ASN A 660 8.86 24.26 -32.65
C ASN A 660 9.04 23.11 -33.66
N ARG A 661 10.24 22.52 -33.70
CA ARG A 661 10.63 21.46 -34.64
C ARG A 661 10.40 20.04 -34.13
N HIS A 662 9.79 19.87 -32.96
CA HIS A 662 9.70 18.57 -32.27
C HIS A 662 8.28 18.30 -31.78
N ILE A 663 7.79 17.08 -31.95
CA ILE A 663 6.47 16.64 -31.47
C ILE A 663 6.62 15.66 -30.31
N GLY A 664 5.51 15.39 -29.60
CA GLY A 664 5.44 14.44 -28.49
C GLY A 664 5.42 15.08 -27.10
N GLY A 665 5.40 16.42 -27.02
CA GLY A 665 5.17 17.15 -25.78
C GLY A 665 6.24 16.91 -24.70
N MET A 666 5.84 16.82 -23.44
CA MET A 666 6.81 16.74 -22.33
C MET A 666 7.62 15.45 -22.32
N MET A 667 7.08 14.36 -22.85
CA MET A 667 7.83 13.10 -23.00
C MET A 667 9.05 13.26 -23.90
N THR A 668 9.01 14.20 -24.84
CA THR A 668 10.13 14.54 -25.74
C THR A 668 10.89 15.78 -25.27
N ASN A 669 10.39 16.47 -24.24
CA ASN A 669 10.99 17.65 -23.61
C ASN A 669 11.42 17.37 -22.16
N GLY A 670 11.92 16.15 -21.91
CA GLY A 670 12.69 15.80 -20.71
C GLY A 670 11.88 15.26 -19.52
N LEU A 671 10.55 15.17 -19.61
CA LEU A 671 9.79 14.28 -18.73
C LEU A 671 10.03 12.83 -19.16
N MET A 672 10.72 12.06 -18.32
CA MET A 672 11.10 10.68 -18.65
C MET A 672 10.18 9.61 -18.03
N GLN A 673 9.12 10.02 -17.33
CA GLN A 673 8.19 9.17 -16.59
C GLN A 673 6.77 9.58 -16.93
N TRP A 674 5.85 8.63 -16.92
CA TRP A 674 4.46 8.89 -17.31
C TRP A 674 3.59 9.51 -16.21
N ASP A 675 4.11 9.65 -14.99
CA ASP A 675 3.37 10.16 -13.82
C ASP A 675 2.00 9.45 -13.67
N ALA A 676 2.02 8.12 -13.61
CA ALA A 676 0.82 7.26 -13.49
C ALA A 676 0.86 6.39 -12.23
N LEU A 677 -0.32 6.03 -11.72
CA LEU A 677 -0.51 5.07 -10.62
C LEU A 677 -1.13 3.76 -11.10
N TYR A 678 -1.87 3.78 -12.22
CA TYR A 678 -2.37 2.61 -12.92
C TYR A 678 -1.50 2.26 -14.14
N GLY A 679 -0.93 1.06 -14.13
CA GLY A 679 0.00 0.50 -15.11
C GLY A 679 -0.65 -0.47 -16.10
N GLY A 680 -1.96 -0.35 -16.34
CA GLY A 680 -2.69 -1.15 -17.32
C GLY A 680 -3.08 -0.38 -18.59
N HIS A 681 -3.82 -1.04 -19.48
CA HIS A 681 -4.32 -0.45 -20.73
C HIS A 681 -5.34 0.67 -20.44
N ARG A 682 -5.27 1.77 -21.21
CA ARG A 682 -6.25 2.87 -21.17
C ARG A 682 -6.85 3.16 -22.53
N ALA A 683 -5.98 3.50 -23.48
CA ALA A 683 -6.37 3.85 -24.84
C ALA A 683 -5.50 3.10 -25.87
N PRO A 684 -6.03 2.77 -27.06
CA PRO A 684 -5.30 2.00 -28.07
C PRO A 684 -3.97 2.64 -28.52
N LEU A 685 -3.93 3.94 -28.81
CA LEU A 685 -2.69 4.60 -29.27
C LEU A 685 -1.66 4.73 -28.15
N PHE A 686 -2.12 4.95 -26.92
CA PHE A 686 -1.23 4.94 -25.76
C PHE A 686 -0.53 3.58 -25.62
N THR A 687 -1.30 2.49 -25.66
CA THR A 687 -0.75 1.12 -25.63
C THR A 687 0.15 0.82 -26.82
N GLU A 688 -0.20 1.29 -28.03
CA GLU A 688 0.67 1.16 -29.20
C GLU A 688 2.01 1.85 -28.97
N LEU A 689 2.01 3.12 -28.53
CA LEU A 689 3.22 3.89 -28.21
C LEU A 689 4.10 3.19 -27.16
N LEU A 690 3.51 2.71 -26.07
CA LEU A 690 4.24 2.01 -25.01
C LEU A 690 4.92 0.74 -25.52
N LYS A 691 4.20 -0.09 -26.28
CA LYS A 691 4.77 -1.31 -26.90
C LYS A 691 5.88 -0.99 -27.89
N ASN A 692 5.78 0.14 -28.57
CA ASN A 692 6.80 0.61 -29.50
C ASN A 692 8.10 0.99 -28.78
N ILE A 693 7.98 1.76 -27.70
CA ILE A 693 9.09 2.12 -26.82
C ILE A 693 9.71 0.86 -26.22
N GLU A 694 8.90 -0.06 -25.70
CA GLU A 694 9.38 -1.32 -25.12
C GLU A 694 10.17 -2.14 -26.13
N ARG A 695 9.65 -2.34 -27.36
CA ARG A 695 10.35 -3.05 -28.44
C ARG A 695 11.68 -2.40 -28.78
N ARG A 696 11.77 -1.07 -28.73
CA ARG A 696 13.04 -0.36 -28.95
C ARG A 696 14.05 -0.70 -27.86
N TYR A 697 13.64 -0.69 -26.58
CA TYR A 697 14.53 -1.06 -25.49
C TYR A 697 14.97 -2.52 -25.58
N ILE A 698 14.07 -3.44 -25.98
CA ILE A 698 14.42 -4.83 -26.28
C ILE A 698 15.47 -4.91 -27.40
N ALA A 699 15.30 -4.13 -28.47
CA ALA A 699 16.22 -4.15 -29.60
C ALA A 699 17.62 -3.61 -29.24
N ILE A 700 17.71 -2.52 -28.46
CA ILE A 700 19.00 -1.92 -28.08
C ILE A 700 19.70 -2.72 -26.97
N PHE A 701 18.97 -3.06 -25.91
CA PHE A 701 19.56 -3.55 -24.66
C PHE A 701 19.27 -5.03 -24.39
N GLY A 702 18.29 -5.63 -25.08
CA GLY A 702 17.85 -7.01 -24.89
C GLY A 702 16.62 -7.14 -23.99
N GLU A 703 15.86 -8.22 -24.18
CA GLU A 703 14.58 -8.51 -23.49
C GLU A 703 14.69 -8.68 -21.97
N ASN A 704 15.85 -9.08 -21.46
CA ASN A 704 16.07 -9.26 -20.03
C ASN A 704 16.92 -8.12 -19.41
N SER A 705 17.09 -7.01 -20.13
CA SER A 705 17.92 -5.90 -19.67
C SER A 705 17.23 -5.05 -18.61
N ARG A 706 18.00 -4.47 -17.69
CA ARG A 706 17.50 -3.48 -16.72
C ARG A 706 16.76 -2.32 -17.42
N ASP A 707 17.26 -1.87 -18.56
CA ASP A 707 16.72 -0.72 -19.29
C ASP A 707 15.35 -1.04 -19.89
N HIS A 708 15.17 -2.22 -20.48
CA HIS A 708 13.85 -2.70 -20.88
C HIS A 708 12.90 -2.83 -19.67
N GLN A 709 13.34 -3.47 -18.59
CA GLN A 709 12.50 -3.64 -17.40
C GLN A 709 12.11 -2.30 -16.77
N THR A 710 12.96 -1.27 -16.84
CA THR A 710 12.66 0.08 -16.36
C THR A 710 11.66 0.80 -17.29
N ALA A 711 11.70 0.50 -18.59
CA ALA A 711 10.83 1.10 -19.59
C ALA A 711 9.40 0.55 -19.58
N ARG A 712 9.18 -0.66 -19.03
CA ARG A 712 7.87 -1.32 -18.99
C ARG A 712 6.83 -0.46 -18.26
N TYR A 713 5.64 -0.35 -18.85
CA TYR A 713 4.52 0.34 -18.22
C TYR A 713 3.70 -0.67 -17.40
N THR A 714 4.12 -0.94 -16.17
CA THR A 714 3.47 -1.93 -15.29
C THR A 714 3.47 -1.50 -13.83
N HIS A 715 2.66 -2.18 -13.02
CA HIS A 715 2.66 -2.05 -11.56
C HIS A 715 3.85 -2.70 -10.86
N GLU A 716 4.75 -3.40 -11.57
CA GLU A 716 5.83 -4.17 -10.93
C GLU A 716 6.93 -3.27 -10.37
N HIS A 717 7.11 -2.06 -10.93
CA HIS A 717 8.09 -1.10 -10.46
C HIS A 717 7.50 0.32 -10.35
N TYR A 718 8.24 1.19 -9.68
CA TYR A 718 7.96 2.61 -9.62
C TYR A 718 9.21 3.39 -10.01
N PRO A 719 9.10 4.46 -10.81
CA PRO A 719 7.91 4.96 -11.54
C PRO A 719 7.34 3.97 -12.58
N ILE A 720 6.05 4.10 -12.94
CA ILE A 720 5.40 3.28 -13.98
C ILE A 720 5.88 3.73 -15.36
N GLY A 721 6.70 2.91 -16.00
CA GLY A 721 7.27 3.17 -17.32
C GLY A 721 8.28 4.33 -17.38
N TRP A 722 9.28 4.16 -18.23
CA TRP A 722 10.28 5.19 -18.54
C TRP A 722 10.57 5.23 -20.03
N ALA A 723 10.92 6.42 -20.52
CA ALA A 723 11.46 6.58 -21.85
C ALA A 723 12.52 7.70 -21.85
N GLU A 724 13.60 7.47 -22.58
CA GLU A 724 14.50 8.54 -23.01
C GLU A 724 13.75 9.49 -23.96
N PRO A 725 13.93 10.82 -23.84
CA PRO A 725 13.19 11.78 -24.66
C PRO A 725 13.32 11.54 -26.16
N HIS A 726 14.53 11.30 -26.68
CA HIS A 726 14.72 10.98 -28.11
C HIS A 726 14.07 9.65 -28.53
N VAL A 727 13.93 8.68 -27.61
CA VAL A 727 13.24 7.40 -27.89
C VAL A 727 11.73 7.65 -28.01
N ALA A 728 11.16 8.42 -27.08
CA ALA A 728 9.76 8.83 -27.15
C ALA A 728 9.49 9.63 -28.43
N GLU A 729 10.35 10.59 -28.77
CA GLU A 729 10.24 11.42 -29.97
C GLU A 729 10.25 10.61 -31.25
N ARG A 730 11.16 9.64 -31.35
CA ARG A 730 11.23 8.71 -32.48
C ARG A 730 9.90 7.98 -32.67
N GLU A 731 9.26 7.52 -31.59
CA GLU A 731 8.01 6.77 -31.69
C GLU A 731 6.78 7.65 -31.97
N PHE A 732 6.71 8.87 -31.44
CA PHE A 732 5.68 9.84 -31.84
C PHE A 732 5.79 10.19 -33.34
N ASN A 733 7.01 10.46 -33.81
CA ASN A 733 7.27 10.68 -35.23
C ASN A 733 6.87 9.48 -36.09
N ARG A 734 7.10 8.26 -35.60
CA ARG A 734 6.70 7.05 -36.33
C ARG A 734 5.18 6.91 -36.42
N LEU A 735 4.43 7.21 -35.36
CA LEU A 735 2.97 7.21 -35.40
C LEU A 735 2.45 8.19 -36.46
N VAL A 736 2.97 9.42 -36.48
CA VAL A 736 2.57 10.43 -37.48
C VAL A 736 2.96 10.00 -38.90
N ALA A 737 4.18 9.52 -39.10
CA ALA A 737 4.67 9.09 -40.42
C ALA A 737 3.94 7.86 -40.98
N GLY A 738 3.32 7.06 -40.11
CA GLY A 738 2.48 5.93 -40.49
C GLY A 738 1.22 6.38 -41.24
N GLU A 739 0.78 7.62 -41.05
CA GLU A 739 -0.51 8.11 -41.54
C GLU A 739 -0.37 9.09 -42.70
N LYS A 740 -0.65 8.63 -43.92
CA LYS A 740 -0.55 9.45 -45.15
C LYS A 740 -1.51 10.65 -45.21
N ARG A 741 -2.54 10.67 -44.35
CA ARG A 741 -3.54 11.75 -44.32
C ARG A 741 -3.17 12.88 -43.36
N ILE A 742 -2.03 12.79 -42.67
CA ILE A 742 -1.50 13.86 -41.85
C ILE A 742 -0.53 14.71 -42.67
N THR A 743 -0.78 16.01 -42.72
CA THR A 743 0.22 17.02 -43.07
C THR A 743 0.77 17.59 -41.77
N LEU A 744 2.07 17.44 -41.53
CA LEU A 744 2.75 17.98 -40.35
C LEU A 744 3.37 19.33 -40.71
N LEU A 745 3.09 20.38 -39.94
CA LEU A 745 3.71 21.70 -40.09
C LEU A 745 4.39 22.10 -38.78
N LEU A 746 5.71 22.24 -38.82
CA LEU A 746 6.55 22.59 -37.69
C LEU A 746 6.96 24.07 -37.72
N GLY A 747 7.36 24.62 -36.58
CA GLY A 747 7.82 26.00 -36.47
C GLY A 747 6.71 27.06 -36.62
N HIS A 748 5.44 26.72 -36.39
CA HIS A 748 4.32 27.63 -36.56
C HIS A 748 3.33 27.58 -35.38
N HIS A 749 2.79 28.73 -35.01
CA HIS A 749 1.80 28.87 -33.93
C HIS A 749 0.58 29.68 -34.40
N PRO A 750 -0.60 29.52 -33.79
CA PRO A 750 -1.78 30.30 -34.16
C PRO A 750 -1.60 31.76 -33.75
N SER A 751 -2.01 32.68 -34.63
CA SER A 751 -1.90 34.14 -34.40
C SER A 751 -3.22 34.88 -34.59
N ALA A 752 -4.15 34.30 -35.37
CA ALA A 752 -5.51 34.79 -35.51
C ALA A 752 -6.43 33.66 -35.96
N VAL A 753 -7.74 33.84 -35.80
CA VAL A 753 -8.76 32.95 -36.36
C VAL A 753 -9.85 33.76 -37.04
N GLU A 754 -10.50 33.14 -38.02
CA GLU A 754 -11.76 33.63 -38.58
C GLU A 754 -12.90 32.76 -38.05
N ARG A 755 -13.92 33.42 -37.49
CA ARG A 755 -15.07 32.80 -36.85
C ARG A 755 -16.35 33.38 -37.45
N ASP A 756 -17.31 32.50 -37.73
CA ASP A 756 -18.65 32.81 -38.19
C ASP A 756 -19.66 32.21 -37.20
N GLY A 757 -20.23 33.05 -36.34
CA GLY A 757 -21.09 32.60 -35.25
C GLY A 757 -20.38 31.59 -34.34
N ALA A 758 -20.93 30.38 -34.21
CA ALA A 758 -20.34 29.30 -33.41
C ALA A 758 -19.27 28.48 -34.14
N LEU A 759 -18.93 28.80 -35.39
CA LEU A 759 -18.05 27.99 -36.22
C LEU A 759 -16.73 28.71 -36.52
N LEU A 760 -15.62 28.06 -36.20
CA LEU A 760 -14.32 28.43 -36.74
C LEU A 760 -14.25 28.05 -38.23
N ARG A 761 -13.72 28.96 -39.06
CA ARG A 761 -13.57 28.76 -40.52
C ARG A 761 -12.12 28.57 -40.92
N SER A 762 -11.21 29.33 -40.31
CA SER A 762 -9.78 29.23 -40.57
C SER A 762 -8.95 29.71 -39.39
N VAL A 763 -7.71 29.25 -39.35
CA VAL A 763 -6.65 29.77 -38.45
C VAL A 763 -5.53 30.36 -39.30
N THR A 764 -5.01 31.50 -38.85
CA THR A 764 -3.79 32.12 -39.36
C THR A 764 -2.62 31.65 -38.50
N LEU A 765 -1.67 30.98 -39.12
CA LEU A 765 -0.48 30.42 -38.46
C LEU A 765 0.72 31.32 -38.77
N ARG A 766 1.47 31.69 -37.74
CA ARG A 766 2.67 32.52 -37.85
C ARG A 766 3.91 31.68 -37.60
N GLU A 767 4.95 31.91 -38.39
CA GLU A 767 6.27 31.31 -38.18
C GLU A 767 6.87 31.80 -36.85
N THR A 768 7.37 30.88 -36.02
CA THR A 768 7.88 31.19 -34.67
C THR A 768 9.11 32.09 -34.70
N ASP A 769 10.05 31.81 -35.61
CA ASP A 769 11.29 32.59 -35.77
C ASP A 769 11.15 33.70 -36.83
N GLY A 770 9.93 34.00 -37.26
CA GLY A 770 9.66 34.83 -38.44
C GLY A 770 8.44 35.73 -38.34
N ALA A 771 8.20 36.45 -39.43
CA ALA A 771 7.03 37.29 -39.61
C ALA A 771 6.03 36.72 -40.63
N LYS A 772 6.39 35.63 -41.31
CA LYS A 772 5.52 35.01 -42.32
C LYS A 772 4.30 34.42 -41.64
N THR A 773 3.16 34.63 -42.30
CA THR A 773 1.89 34.04 -41.89
C THR A 773 1.30 33.27 -43.06
N ILE A 774 0.61 32.18 -42.74
CA ILE A 774 -0.18 31.40 -43.69
C ILE A 774 -1.58 31.23 -43.13
N ARG A 775 -2.55 30.98 -44.00
CA ARG A 775 -3.95 30.82 -43.61
C ARG A 775 -4.45 29.45 -44.02
N VAL A 776 -5.02 28.69 -43.08
CA VAL A 776 -5.52 27.33 -43.32
C VAL A 776 -6.98 27.22 -42.92
N ARG A 777 -7.78 26.53 -43.73
CA ARG A 777 -9.20 26.27 -43.48
C ARG A 777 -9.39 24.89 -42.84
N GLY A 778 -10.45 24.77 -42.04
CA GLY A 778 -10.81 23.52 -41.38
C GLY A 778 -12.33 23.40 -41.26
N THR A 779 -12.87 22.18 -41.35
CA THR A 779 -14.27 21.94 -40.95
C THR A 779 -14.38 21.79 -39.43
N MET A 780 -13.35 21.23 -38.80
CA MET A 780 -13.19 21.13 -37.35
C MET A 780 -11.77 21.50 -36.93
N PHE A 781 -11.62 21.85 -35.66
CA PHE A 781 -10.35 22.28 -35.06
C PHE A 781 -10.14 21.57 -33.72
N ALA A 782 -8.89 21.35 -33.34
CA ALA A 782 -8.52 20.90 -32.01
C ALA A 782 -7.42 21.79 -31.42
N ASP A 783 -7.62 22.26 -30.19
CA ASP A 783 -6.59 22.92 -29.40
C ASP A 783 -5.95 21.91 -28.45
N ALA A 784 -4.78 21.41 -28.84
CA ALA A 784 -3.97 20.47 -28.10
C ALA A 784 -2.67 21.11 -27.61
N THR A 785 -2.61 22.45 -27.49
CA THR A 785 -1.49 23.17 -26.89
C THR A 785 -1.51 23.05 -25.35
N TYR A 786 -0.37 23.25 -24.69
CA TYR A 786 -0.32 23.36 -23.22
C TYR A 786 -0.83 24.71 -22.72
N GLU A 787 -0.99 25.69 -23.62
CA GLU A 787 -1.33 27.07 -23.33
C GLU A 787 -2.78 27.47 -23.60
N GLY A 788 -3.48 26.69 -24.43
CA GLY A 788 -4.86 27.00 -24.86
C GLY A 788 -4.95 28.17 -25.84
N ASP A 789 -4.01 28.27 -26.76
CA ASP A 789 -3.86 29.46 -27.62
C ASP A 789 -4.96 29.57 -28.69
N LEU A 790 -5.41 28.45 -29.26
CA LEU A 790 -6.40 28.48 -30.33
C LEU A 790 -7.77 28.87 -29.79
N PHE A 791 -8.20 28.31 -28.65
CA PHE A 791 -9.50 28.68 -28.09
C PHE A 791 -9.51 30.11 -27.53
N ALA A 792 -8.37 30.61 -27.04
CA ALA A 792 -8.24 32.00 -26.59
C ALA A 792 -8.41 32.96 -27.78
N LEU A 793 -7.75 32.68 -28.91
CA LEU A 793 -7.91 33.43 -30.17
C LEU A 793 -9.34 33.33 -30.71
N ALA A 794 -9.99 32.17 -30.56
CA ALA A 794 -11.40 31.97 -30.89
C ALA A 794 -12.38 32.75 -30.01
N LYS A 795 -11.89 33.42 -28.96
CA LYS A 795 -12.70 34.11 -27.94
C LYS A 795 -13.69 33.15 -27.28
N ALA A 796 -13.29 31.90 -27.09
CA ALA A 796 -14.02 30.98 -26.23
C ALA A 796 -13.71 31.35 -24.77
N PRO A 797 -14.69 31.35 -23.84
CA PRO A 797 -14.44 31.72 -22.46
C PRO A 797 -13.44 30.75 -21.80
N TYR A 798 -12.50 31.28 -21.02
CA TYR A 798 -11.48 30.49 -20.33
C TYR A 798 -11.15 31.09 -18.96
N ARG A 799 -10.41 30.32 -18.16
CA ARG A 799 -9.94 30.68 -16.82
C ARG A 799 -8.41 30.59 -16.76
N VAL A 800 -7.83 31.43 -15.91
CA VAL A 800 -6.42 31.39 -15.50
C VAL A 800 -6.38 31.64 -13.99
N GLY A 801 -5.63 30.82 -13.27
CA GLY A 801 -5.48 30.93 -11.82
C GLY A 801 -6.36 29.94 -11.05
N ARG A 802 -6.74 30.33 -9.83
CA ARG A 802 -7.48 29.47 -8.88
C ARG A 802 -8.87 30.02 -8.62
N GLU A 803 -9.85 29.14 -8.59
CA GLU A 803 -11.22 29.43 -8.19
C GLU A 803 -11.34 29.64 -6.67
N ALA A 804 -12.35 30.38 -6.22
CA ALA A 804 -12.64 30.53 -4.78
C ALA A 804 -13.30 29.26 -4.24
N ARG A 805 -13.10 28.97 -2.94
CA ARG A 805 -13.70 27.77 -2.29
C ARG A 805 -15.21 27.66 -2.52
N ASN A 806 -15.93 28.78 -2.48
CA ASN A 806 -17.38 28.81 -2.62
C ASN A 806 -17.88 28.79 -4.06
N GLU A 807 -17.01 28.94 -5.07
CA GLU A 807 -17.45 29.02 -6.47
C GLU A 807 -17.95 27.66 -6.97
N PHE A 808 -17.23 26.59 -6.64
CA PHE A 808 -17.60 25.20 -6.97
C PHE A 808 -17.80 24.33 -5.72
N GLY A 809 -17.71 24.92 -4.52
CA GLY A 809 -17.85 24.20 -3.25
C GLY A 809 -16.72 23.19 -3.00
N GLU A 810 -15.53 23.43 -3.54
CA GLU A 810 -14.36 22.54 -3.46
C GLU A 810 -13.59 22.79 -2.15
N PRO A 811 -13.48 21.80 -1.24
CA PRO A 811 -12.81 21.97 0.05
C PRO A 811 -11.38 22.51 -0.05
N HIS A 812 -10.65 22.17 -1.11
CA HIS A 812 -9.24 22.55 -1.26
C HIS A 812 -9.01 23.77 -2.18
N ALA A 813 -10.08 24.39 -2.70
CA ALA A 813 -9.95 25.54 -3.59
C ALA A 813 -9.66 26.86 -2.87
N GLY A 814 -9.19 27.84 -3.65
CA GLY A 814 -8.78 29.16 -3.22
C GLY A 814 -7.31 29.26 -2.85
N LYS A 815 -6.90 30.46 -2.41
CA LYS A 815 -5.58 30.69 -1.81
C LYS A 815 -5.50 29.98 -0.46
N VAL A 816 -4.82 28.84 -0.43
CA VAL A 816 -4.69 27.95 0.74
C VAL A 816 -3.22 27.76 1.13
N PHE A 817 -2.93 27.82 2.44
CA PHE A 817 -1.60 27.57 2.98
C PHE A 817 -1.56 26.22 3.68
N ILE A 818 -0.61 25.36 3.30
CA ILE A 818 -0.61 23.96 3.73
C ILE A 818 0.78 23.42 4.12
N ASN A 819 0.76 22.28 4.79
CA ASN A 819 1.90 21.39 4.95
C ASN A 819 1.68 20.06 4.21
N ILE A 820 2.77 19.36 3.90
CA ILE A 820 2.75 18.04 3.25
C ILE A 820 3.31 17.00 4.20
N GLU A 821 2.62 15.87 4.30
CA GLU A 821 3.02 14.75 5.13
C GLU A 821 3.60 13.61 4.29
N ARG A 822 4.34 12.70 4.95
CA ARG A 822 4.86 11.49 4.32
C ARG A 822 4.03 10.29 4.79
N GLY A 823 3.64 9.46 3.84
CA GLY A 823 2.85 8.26 4.09
C GLY A 823 2.36 7.67 2.78
N PRO A 824 2.26 6.33 2.66
CA PRO A 824 1.68 5.71 1.49
C PRO A 824 0.15 5.93 1.47
N ALA A 825 -0.36 6.52 0.40
CA ALA A 825 -1.78 6.82 0.18
C ALA A 825 -2.18 6.64 -1.30
N PRO A 826 -3.46 6.43 -1.65
CA PRO A 826 -4.58 6.26 -0.73
C PRO A 826 -4.49 4.95 0.03
N ARG A 827 -5.07 4.92 1.23
CA ARG A 827 -5.14 3.72 2.07
C ARG A 827 -5.77 2.54 1.33
N ASP A 828 -6.79 2.81 0.50
CA ASP A 828 -7.44 1.77 -0.31
C ASP A 828 -6.44 1.06 -1.26
N ALA A 829 -5.44 1.78 -1.79
CA ALA A 829 -4.39 1.17 -2.61
C ALA A 829 -3.39 0.38 -1.75
N VAL A 830 -3.03 0.88 -0.56
CA VAL A 830 -2.14 0.19 0.40
C VAL A 830 -2.75 -1.14 0.88
N GLU A 831 -4.07 -1.15 1.06
CA GLU A 831 -4.84 -2.32 1.50
C GLU A 831 -5.23 -3.25 0.34
N GLY A 832 -4.84 -2.94 -0.90
CA GLY A 832 -5.17 -3.75 -2.08
C GLY A 832 -6.64 -3.68 -2.53
N ARG A 833 -7.41 -2.72 -2.01
CA ARG A 833 -8.82 -2.47 -2.38
C ARG A 833 -8.96 -1.62 -3.65
N LEU A 834 -7.89 -0.96 -4.07
CA LEU A 834 -7.82 -0.14 -5.29
C LEU A 834 -6.58 -0.54 -6.10
N ASN A 835 -6.78 -0.91 -7.36
CA ASN A 835 -5.72 -1.40 -8.26
C ASN A 835 -4.89 -0.26 -8.85
N ILE A 836 -4.30 0.56 -7.98
CA ILE A 836 -3.34 1.60 -8.33
C ILE A 836 -2.16 1.53 -7.35
N ARG A 837 -1.01 2.09 -7.71
CA ARG A 837 0.12 2.20 -6.79
C ARG A 837 -0.12 3.28 -5.73
N PRO A 838 0.21 3.06 -4.45
CA PRO A 838 0.22 4.13 -3.46
C PRO A 838 1.38 5.10 -3.71
N TYR A 839 1.17 6.36 -3.39
CA TYR A 839 2.18 7.43 -3.44
C TYR A 839 2.66 7.78 -2.03
N GLY A 840 3.95 8.14 -1.88
CA GLY A 840 4.60 8.26 -0.56
C GLY A 840 4.41 9.60 0.16
N SER A 841 3.57 10.49 -0.35
CA SER A 841 3.25 11.78 0.27
C SER A 841 1.74 12.00 0.25
N GLN A 842 1.25 12.78 1.20
CA GLN A 842 -0.18 13.08 1.34
C GLN A 842 -0.40 14.50 1.83
N GLN A 843 -1.64 14.94 1.71
CA GLN A 843 -2.09 16.22 2.21
C GLN A 843 -1.90 16.27 3.72
N GLY A 844 -1.23 17.32 4.20
CA GLY A 844 -1.09 17.59 5.63
C GLY A 844 -2.06 18.68 6.07
N SER A 845 -1.78 19.27 7.23
CA SER A 845 -2.56 20.36 7.81
C SER A 845 -2.76 21.55 6.86
N ILE A 846 -3.97 22.07 6.80
CA ILE A 846 -4.35 23.32 6.11
C ILE A 846 -4.49 24.44 7.15
N ASP A 847 -4.00 25.64 6.84
CA ASP A 847 -4.17 26.83 7.67
C ASP A 847 -5.66 27.22 7.71
N PRO A 848 -6.32 27.16 8.87
CA PRO A 848 -7.73 27.52 8.99
C PRO A 848 -8.01 29.00 8.71
N THR A 849 -6.97 29.84 8.74
CA THR A 849 -7.04 31.28 8.41
C THR A 849 -6.72 31.59 6.96
N SER A 850 -6.54 30.57 6.12
CA SER A 850 -6.36 30.74 4.67
C SER A 850 -7.45 31.65 4.08
N PRO A 851 -7.14 32.53 3.11
CA PRO A 851 -8.14 33.44 2.55
C PRO A 851 -9.27 32.73 1.79
N LEU A 852 -9.00 31.57 1.18
CA LEU A 852 -9.96 30.79 0.39
C LEU A 852 -10.53 31.52 -0.84
N THR A 853 -9.93 32.64 -1.21
CA THR A 853 -10.33 33.51 -2.32
C THR A 853 -9.75 33.02 -3.64
N ALA A 854 -10.43 33.37 -4.73
CA ALA A 854 -9.89 33.23 -6.07
C ALA A 854 -8.71 34.21 -6.29
N ASP A 855 -7.76 33.83 -7.14
CA ASP A 855 -6.74 34.72 -7.68
C ASP A 855 -6.23 34.20 -9.04
N ARG A 856 -5.32 34.95 -9.67
CA ARG A 856 -4.75 34.59 -10.98
C ARG A 856 -3.51 33.68 -10.89
N ALA A 857 -3.12 33.26 -9.69
CA ALA A 857 -1.89 32.49 -9.51
C ALA A 857 -2.08 31.05 -10.01
N VAL A 858 -1.16 30.56 -10.82
CA VAL A 858 -1.14 29.15 -11.26
C VAL A 858 0.05 28.43 -10.61
N GLN A 859 0.02 27.10 -10.61
CA GLN A 859 1.13 26.33 -10.05
C GLN A 859 2.45 26.60 -10.78
N ALA A 860 3.55 26.57 -10.03
CA ALA A 860 4.88 26.89 -10.54
C ALA A 860 5.35 25.98 -11.69
N TYR A 861 6.06 26.55 -12.65
CA TYR A 861 6.67 25.81 -13.76
C TYR A 861 8.10 25.39 -13.45
N ASN A 862 8.66 24.51 -14.29
CA ASN A 862 10.07 24.15 -14.25
C ASN A 862 10.58 23.66 -15.60
N TYR A 863 11.89 23.52 -15.74
CA TYR A 863 12.48 22.67 -16.78
C TYR A 863 12.70 21.25 -16.25
N ARG A 864 12.30 20.25 -17.04
CA ARG A 864 12.58 18.83 -16.78
C ARG A 864 13.83 18.43 -17.57
N PHE A 865 15.01 18.48 -16.95
CA PHE A 865 16.25 18.16 -17.66
C PHE A 865 16.52 16.66 -17.67
N CYS A 866 16.78 16.06 -18.84
CA CYS A 866 17.45 14.76 -18.88
C CYS A 866 18.92 14.94 -18.47
N VAL A 867 19.43 14.07 -17.61
CA VAL A 867 20.81 14.05 -17.14
C VAL A 867 21.38 12.65 -17.22
N THR A 868 22.67 12.51 -17.43
CA THR A 868 23.36 11.21 -17.48
C THR A 868 24.55 11.16 -16.53
N LYS A 869 24.80 9.95 -16.00
CA LYS A 869 26.02 9.62 -15.25
C LYS A 869 27.05 8.85 -16.08
N ASP A 870 26.74 8.51 -17.34
CA ASP A 870 27.69 7.85 -18.24
C ASP A 870 28.76 8.86 -18.71
N PRO A 871 30.04 8.71 -18.30
CA PRO A 871 31.09 9.66 -18.63
C PRO A 871 31.34 9.80 -20.15
N THR A 872 31.01 8.79 -20.96
CA THR A 872 31.19 8.85 -22.41
C THR A 872 30.10 9.69 -23.09
N ASN A 873 28.92 9.73 -22.47
CA ASN A 873 27.75 10.47 -22.93
C ASN A 873 27.51 11.78 -22.13
N ARG A 874 28.33 12.08 -21.12
CA ARG A 874 28.13 13.25 -20.23
C ARG A 874 28.84 14.51 -20.74
N ILE A 875 28.14 15.62 -20.67
CA ILE A 875 28.61 16.99 -20.86
C ILE A 875 28.52 17.71 -19.52
N MET A 876 29.65 18.24 -19.07
CA MET A 876 29.70 19.10 -17.88
C MET A 876 29.51 20.55 -18.30
N LEU A 877 28.78 21.32 -17.48
CA LEU A 877 28.78 22.77 -17.61
C LEU A 877 30.19 23.30 -17.31
N THR A 878 30.72 24.15 -18.18
CA THR A 878 32.06 24.74 -18.04
C THR A 878 32.02 26.15 -17.44
N ALA A 879 30.85 26.79 -17.45
CA ALA A 879 30.59 28.09 -16.84
C ALA A 879 29.13 28.16 -16.34
N PRO A 880 28.79 29.04 -15.39
CA PRO A 880 27.39 29.32 -15.06
C PRO A 880 26.66 29.98 -16.23
N PRO A 881 25.32 29.93 -16.27
CA PRO A 881 24.54 30.66 -17.27
C PRO A 881 24.71 32.18 -17.13
N PRO A 882 24.39 32.97 -18.18
CA PRO A 882 24.36 34.43 -18.10
C PRO A 882 23.46 34.91 -16.95
N ASN A 883 23.87 35.99 -16.28
CA ASN A 883 23.15 36.57 -15.13
C ASN A 883 22.99 35.63 -13.91
N TYR A 884 23.83 34.60 -13.79
CA TYR A 884 23.87 33.76 -12.60
C TYR A 884 24.09 34.59 -11.33
N ASN A 885 23.11 34.52 -10.43
CA ASN A 885 23.18 35.12 -9.11
C ASN A 885 23.23 34.01 -8.06
N ARG A 886 24.41 33.88 -7.42
CA ARG A 886 24.66 32.86 -6.40
C ARG A 886 23.61 32.87 -5.28
N GLU A 887 23.19 34.05 -4.83
CA GLU A 887 22.36 34.19 -3.64
C GLU A 887 20.94 33.62 -3.83
N GLU A 888 20.44 33.58 -5.07
CA GLU A 888 19.17 32.89 -5.40
C GLU A 888 19.21 31.41 -5.00
N TYR A 889 20.36 30.75 -5.24
CA TYR A 889 20.52 29.33 -4.98
C TYR A 889 20.90 29.03 -3.54
N VAL A 890 21.59 29.93 -2.84
CA VAL A 890 21.91 29.77 -1.42
C VAL A 890 20.64 29.57 -0.60
N HIS A 891 19.60 30.37 -0.87
CA HIS A 891 18.33 30.33 -0.17
C HIS A 891 17.29 29.37 -0.79
N TYR A 892 17.61 28.79 -1.95
CA TYR A 892 16.73 27.83 -2.60
C TYR A 892 16.65 26.51 -1.80
N ASP A 893 15.44 26.05 -1.53
CA ASP A 893 15.19 24.90 -0.66
C ASP A 893 15.19 23.55 -1.41
N ARG A 894 14.95 23.57 -2.73
CA ARG A 894 14.79 22.35 -3.54
C ARG A 894 16.06 22.00 -4.32
N LYS A 895 17.10 21.58 -3.59
CA LYS A 895 18.44 21.29 -4.14
C LYS A 895 18.65 19.81 -4.49
N SER A 896 18.21 19.37 -5.68
CA SER A 896 18.49 18.01 -6.16
C SER A 896 18.47 17.85 -7.68
N ILE A 897 19.20 16.85 -8.17
CA ILE A 897 19.14 16.29 -9.53
C ILE A 897 18.62 14.86 -9.29
N ALA A 898 17.52 14.43 -9.91
CA ALA A 898 16.63 13.41 -9.29
C ALA A 898 17.31 12.08 -8.93
N THR A 899 16.67 11.38 -7.99
CA THR A 899 17.20 10.18 -7.31
C THR A 899 16.85 8.87 -8.00
N ASN A 900 15.99 8.87 -9.01
CA ASN A 900 15.48 7.66 -9.65
C ASN A 900 16.27 7.38 -10.94
N ALA A 901 16.93 6.23 -11.03
CA ALA A 901 17.76 5.89 -12.18
C ALA A 901 16.91 5.30 -13.30
N GLY A 902 16.71 6.07 -14.37
CA GLY A 902 16.07 5.65 -15.60
C GLY A 902 16.94 4.74 -16.47
N PRO A 903 16.48 4.42 -17.69
CA PRO A 903 17.23 3.62 -18.64
C PRO A 903 18.48 4.36 -19.13
N ASN A 904 19.44 3.61 -19.66
CA ASN A 904 20.69 4.07 -20.26
C ASN A 904 21.52 5.00 -19.35
N GLN A 905 21.51 4.70 -18.04
CA GLN A 905 22.16 5.50 -17.00
C GLN A 905 21.72 6.97 -16.94
N LYS A 906 20.53 7.27 -17.46
CA LYS A 906 19.94 8.60 -17.40
C LYS A 906 19.00 8.74 -16.21
N SER A 907 18.71 9.98 -15.86
CA SER A 907 17.65 10.39 -14.95
C SER A 907 17.09 11.72 -15.43
N HIS A 908 16.13 12.29 -14.72
CA HIS A 908 15.66 13.64 -14.99
C HIS A 908 15.89 14.58 -13.79
N MET A 909 15.87 15.89 -13.97
CA MET A 909 15.84 16.87 -12.90
C MET A 909 14.46 17.51 -12.84
N ASN A 910 13.83 17.54 -11.67
CA ASN A 910 12.49 18.13 -11.44
C ASN A 910 12.50 19.25 -10.39
N SER A 911 13.69 19.70 -10.00
CA SER A 911 13.87 20.58 -8.86
C SER A 911 13.87 22.08 -9.14
N PRO A 912 14.19 22.63 -10.34
CA PRO A 912 14.24 24.08 -10.56
C PRO A 912 12.84 24.68 -10.76
N ILE A 913 12.05 24.69 -9.69
CA ILE A 913 10.68 25.19 -9.65
C ILE A 913 10.69 26.64 -9.15
N LEU A 914 10.06 27.56 -9.90
CA LEU A 914 9.99 28.99 -9.59
C LEU A 914 8.54 29.46 -9.39
N PRO A 915 7.99 29.40 -8.16
CA PRO A 915 6.65 29.90 -7.88
C PRO A 915 6.51 31.41 -8.12
N GLY A 916 5.43 31.83 -8.77
CA GLY A 916 5.11 33.23 -9.03
C GLY A 916 5.72 33.82 -10.29
N GLU A 917 6.89 33.33 -10.74
CA GLU A 917 7.58 33.89 -11.91
C GLU A 917 6.91 33.54 -13.24
N ASN A 918 5.97 32.60 -13.25
CA ASN A 918 5.28 32.11 -14.44
C ASN A 918 3.89 32.73 -14.67
N HIS A 919 3.39 33.61 -13.79
CA HIS A 919 1.99 34.07 -13.83
C HIS A 919 1.62 34.89 -15.07
N ASP A 920 2.60 35.55 -15.70
CA ASP A 920 2.40 36.28 -16.97
C ASP A 920 2.50 35.37 -18.21
N TYR A 921 2.91 34.11 -18.05
CA TYR A 921 3.08 33.19 -19.17
C TYR A 921 1.77 32.79 -19.88
N PRO A 922 0.68 32.42 -19.17
CA PRO A 922 -0.55 31.97 -19.83
C PRO A 922 -1.07 33.01 -20.82
N ASP A 923 -1.20 34.27 -20.39
CA ASP A 923 -1.74 35.37 -21.21
C ASP A 923 -0.68 36.21 -21.95
N GLY A 924 0.60 35.90 -21.77
CA GLY A 924 1.70 36.57 -22.44
C GLY A 924 1.75 36.27 -23.94
N ASP A 925 2.21 37.26 -24.71
CA ASP A 925 2.61 37.04 -26.10
C ASP A 925 3.91 36.21 -26.17
N TRP A 926 4.32 35.84 -27.38
CA TRP A 926 5.53 35.02 -27.58
C TRP A 926 6.82 35.69 -27.08
N ALA A 927 6.90 37.01 -27.06
CA ALA A 927 8.06 37.72 -26.51
C ALA A 927 8.11 37.58 -24.98
N MET A 928 6.98 37.76 -24.30
CA MET A 928 6.86 37.54 -22.87
C MET A 928 7.13 36.08 -22.50
N ARG A 929 6.53 35.13 -23.23
CA ARG A 929 6.77 33.69 -23.01
C ARG A 929 8.24 33.34 -23.20
N ALA A 930 8.90 33.82 -24.26
CA ALA A 930 10.33 33.61 -24.47
C ALA A 930 11.19 34.16 -23.31
N LYS A 931 10.84 35.33 -22.78
CA LYS A 931 11.51 35.92 -21.61
C LYS A 931 11.37 35.03 -20.36
N ILE A 932 10.16 34.55 -20.07
CA ILE A 932 9.89 33.68 -18.91
C ILE A 932 10.57 32.33 -19.08
N THR A 933 10.46 31.71 -20.26
CA THR A 933 11.12 30.46 -20.63
C THR A 933 12.63 30.58 -20.46
N LYS A 934 13.24 31.65 -20.97
CA LYS A 934 14.67 31.90 -20.79
C LYS A 934 15.05 32.02 -19.31
N ARG A 935 14.27 32.75 -18.51
CA ARG A 935 14.50 32.88 -17.06
C ARG A 935 14.50 31.51 -16.36
N HIS A 936 13.53 30.64 -16.68
CA HIS A 936 13.46 29.30 -16.09
C HIS A 936 14.60 28.37 -16.57
N LEU A 937 15.01 28.49 -17.83
CA LEU A 937 16.14 27.75 -18.39
C LEU A 937 17.45 28.15 -17.71
N ASP A 938 17.73 29.45 -17.64
CA ASP A 938 18.92 29.99 -16.99
C ASP A 938 18.92 29.59 -15.51
N PHE A 939 17.78 29.66 -14.81
CA PHE A 939 17.71 29.22 -13.42
C PHE A 939 18.05 27.73 -13.26
N ALA A 940 17.51 26.87 -14.12
CA ALA A 940 17.75 25.43 -14.07
C ALA A 940 19.22 25.06 -14.34
N LEU A 941 19.85 25.67 -15.34
CA LEU A 941 21.28 25.50 -15.63
C LEU A 941 22.14 26.03 -14.47
N GLY A 942 21.76 27.17 -13.90
CA GLY A 942 22.46 27.76 -12.76
C GLY A 942 22.32 26.92 -11.49
N LEU A 943 21.20 26.23 -11.28
CA LEU A 943 21.04 25.27 -10.17
C LEU A 943 21.99 24.07 -10.35
N ILE A 944 22.11 23.52 -11.56
CA ILE A 944 23.09 22.45 -11.84
C ILE A 944 24.51 22.96 -11.54
N TRP A 945 24.85 24.16 -12.03
CA TRP A 945 26.16 24.77 -11.79
C TRP A 945 26.45 24.98 -10.29
N PHE A 946 25.51 25.58 -9.55
CA PHE A 946 25.63 25.83 -8.12
C PHE A 946 25.88 24.54 -7.35
N LEU A 947 25.09 23.50 -7.61
CA LEU A 947 25.21 22.19 -6.95
C LEU A 947 26.54 21.49 -7.24
N GLN A 948 27.16 21.76 -8.39
CA GLN A 948 28.42 21.15 -8.80
C GLN A 948 29.66 21.94 -8.35
N ASN A 949 29.54 23.25 -8.13
CA ASN A 949 30.70 24.13 -8.01
C ASN A 949 30.72 25.01 -6.75
N ASP A 950 29.57 25.35 -6.15
CA ASP A 950 29.53 26.35 -5.07
C ASP A 950 30.11 25.85 -3.73
N GLU A 951 30.92 26.68 -3.09
CA GLU A 951 31.61 26.34 -1.84
C GLU A 951 30.66 26.04 -0.67
N SER A 952 29.45 26.59 -0.67
CA SER A 952 28.43 26.35 0.36
C SER A 952 27.78 24.96 0.30
N VAL A 953 27.88 24.28 -0.83
CA VAL A 953 27.45 22.87 -0.98
C VAL A 953 28.59 21.98 -0.48
N SER A 954 28.34 20.99 0.37
CA SER A 954 29.47 20.20 0.92
C SER A 954 30.33 19.54 -0.19
N PRO A 955 31.64 19.35 0.01
CA PRO A 955 32.51 18.70 -0.99
C PRO A 955 31.97 17.35 -1.49
N ALA A 956 31.38 16.55 -0.59
CA ALA A 956 30.76 15.27 -0.92
C ALA A 956 29.51 15.44 -1.82
N GLN A 957 28.64 16.41 -1.52
CA GLN A 957 27.48 16.71 -2.37
C GLN A 957 27.92 17.23 -3.74
N ARG A 958 28.90 18.15 -3.80
CA ARG A 958 29.44 18.63 -5.08
C ARG A 958 30.00 17.48 -5.92
N ALA A 959 30.75 16.56 -5.31
CA ALA A 959 31.27 15.38 -6.01
C ALA A 959 30.15 14.48 -6.55
N ALA A 960 29.09 14.27 -5.76
CA ALA A 960 27.91 13.51 -6.20
C ALA A 960 27.17 14.20 -7.37
N PHE A 961 27.00 15.52 -7.33
CA PHE A 961 26.38 16.26 -8.43
C PHE A 961 27.27 16.36 -9.67
N ARG A 962 28.60 16.39 -9.53
CA ARG A 962 29.55 16.31 -10.65
C ARG A 962 29.60 14.95 -11.33
N ALA A 963 29.00 13.91 -10.73
CA ALA A 963 28.79 12.64 -11.40
C ALA A 963 27.68 12.73 -12.46
N TRP A 964 26.86 13.77 -12.46
CA TRP A 964 25.79 14.01 -13.41
C TRP A 964 26.10 15.17 -14.34
N GLY A 965 25.63 15.10 -15.58
CA GLY A 965 25.73 16.18 -16.55
C GLY A 965 24.70 16.01 -17.67
N LEU A 966 24.72 16.91 -18.64
CA LEU A 966 23.81 16.84 -19.78
C LEU A 966 24.22 15.68 -20.72
N PRO A 967 23.28 14.92 -21.27
CA PRO A 967 23.59 13.83 -22.21
C PRO A 967 23.91 14.35 -23.62
N LYS A 968 24.93 13.81 -24.29
CA LYS A 968 25.32 14.17 -25.67
C LYS A 968 24.28 13.72 -26.70
N ASP A 969 23.53 12.68 -26.40
CA ASP A 969 22.57 12.04 -27.30
C ASP A 969 21.12 12.53 -27.13
N GLU A 970 20.85 13.45 -26.19
CA GLU A 970 19.55 14.15 -26.12
C GLU A 970 19.72 15.60 -26.56
N PHE A 971 18.71 16.13 -27.24
CA PHE A 971 18.60 17.54 -27.63
C PHE A 971 19.86 18.08 -28.33
N ALA A 972 20.50 17.24 -29.16
CA ALA A 972 21.82 17.55 -29.72
C ALA A 972 21.82 18.77 -30.66
N ASP A 973 20.67 19.09 -31.24
CA ASP A 973 20.41 20.27 -32.06
C ASP A 973 19.96 21.50 -31.24
N ASN A 974 19.82 21.36 -29.91
CA ASN A 974 19.45 22.44 -29.00
C ASN A 974 20.39 22.50 -27.78
N ASN A 975 21.70 22.43 -28.02
CA ASN A 975 22.73 22.53 -26.96
C ASN A 975 22.54 21.56 -25.79
N HIS A 976 21.93 20.40 -26.03
CA HIS A 976 21.65 19.38 -25.01
C HIS A 976 20.68 19.83 -23.91
N VAL A 977 19.81 20.80 -24.20
CA VAL A 977 18.74 21.27 -23.31
C VAL A 977 17.35 21.02 -23.93
N PRO A 978 16.30 20.76 -23.13
CA PRO A 978 14.94 20.57 -23.65
C PRO A 978 14.44 21.76 -24.50
N TYR A 979 13.60 21.49 -25.50
CA TYR A 979 13.08 22.53 -26.42
C TYR A 979 11.97 23.39 -25.78
N GLU A 980 11.24 22.83 -24.81
CA GLU A 980 10.11 23.49 -24.14
C GLU A 980 10.24 23.43 -22.61
N MET A 981 9.63 24.41 -21.95
CA MET A 981 9.46 24.45 -20.49
C MET A 981 8.27 23.58 -20.08
N TYR A 982 8.33 22.96 -18.89
CA TYR A 982 7.20 22.21 -18.37
C TYR A 982 6.11 23.15 -17.82
N VAL A 983 5.21 23.55 -18.73
CA VAL A 983 3.99 24.29 -18.43
C VAL A 983 3.00 23.35 -17.77
N ARG A 984 2.79 23.51 -16.46
CA ARG A 984 1.92 22.62 -15.69
C ARG A 984 0.46 23.02 -15.75
N GLU A 985 0.18 24.31 -15.87
CA GLU A 985 -1.16 24.86 -15.85
C GLU A 985 -1.16 26.25 -16.48
N ALA A 986 -1.84 26.41 -17.61
CA ALA A 986 -2.04 27.71 -18.25
C ALA A 986 -3.54 28.04 -18.27
N ARG A 987 -4.09 28.32 -19.46
CA ARG A 987 -5.53 28.54 -19.61
C ARG A 987 -6.26 27.21 -19.53
N ARG A 988 -7.39 27.19 -18.83
CA ARG A 988 -8.38 26.11 -18.87
C ARG A 988 -9.62 26.63 -19.54
N ILE A 989 -10.10 25.93 -20.57
CA ILE A 989 -11.34 26.34 -21.23
C ILE A 989 -12.52 26.32 -20.24
N VAL A 990 -13.47 27.24 -20.35
CA VAL A 990 -14.79 27.06 -19.74
C VAL A 990 -15.62 26.23 -20.71
N GLY A 991 -15.71 24.94 -20.42
CA GLY A 991 -16.40 23.97 -21.22
C GLY A 991 -17.90 23.92 -20.92
N ARG A 992 -18.57 22.98 -21.56
CA ARG A 992 -19.98 22.65 -21.29
C ARG A 992 -20.16 21.86 -19.99
N TYR A 993 -19.06 21.37 -19.42
CA TYR A 993 -18.93 20.86 -18.06
C TYR A 993 -17.55 21.30 -17.54
N VAL A 994 -17.43 21.60 -16.25
CA VAL A 994 -16.16 21.91 -15.60
C VAL A 994 -15.83 20.74 -14.67
N TYR A 995 -14.73 20.04 -14.92
CA TYR A 995 -14.27 18.95 -14.04
C TYR A 995 -13.71 19.52 -12.72
N THR A 996 -14.22 19.06 -11.59
CA THR A 996 -13.96 19.61 -10.24
C THR A 996 -13.31 18.57 -9.33
N GLU A 997 -12.89 19.00 -8.13
CA GLU A 997 -12.40 18.15 -7.05
C GLU A 997 -13.38 17.00 -6.77
N HIS A 998 -14.68 17.29 -6.80
CA HIS A 998 -15.73 16.32 -6.54
C HIS A 998 -15.74 15.18 -7.56
N ASP A 999 -15.32 15.43 -8.80
CA ASP A 999 -15.25 14.41 -9.85
C ASP A 999 -14.07 13.44 -9.63
N GLY A 1000 -13.03 13.89 -8.92
CA GLY A 1000 -11.89 13.08 -8.50
C GLY A 1000 -12.03 12.48 -7.09
N SER A 1001 -13.08 12.82 -6.34
CA SER A 1001 -13.33 12.33 -4.97
C SER A 1001 -14.47 11.32 -4.89
N LEU A 1002 -14.52 10.52 -3.83
CA LEU A 1002 -15.61 9.57 -3.62
C LEU A 1002 -16.97 10.28 -3.59
N ALA A 1003 -17.90 9.81 -4.43
CA ALA A 1003 -19.26 10.34 -4.42
C ALA A 1003 -20.03 9.83 -3.19
N PRO A 1004 -20.83 10.68 -2.53
CA PRO A 1004 -21.68 10.26 -1.42
C PRO A 1004 -22.59 9.09 -1.83
N GLY A 1005 -22.54 8.01 -1.05
CA GLY A 1005 -23.35 6.82 -1.33
C GLY A 1005 -22.84 5.97 -2.50
N LEU A 1006 -21.62 6.19 -3.00
CA LEU A 1006 -20.93 5.29 -3.92
C LEU A 1006 -19.55 4.91 -3.35
N GLY A 1007 -19.06 3.72 -3.69
CA GLY A 1007 -17.69 3.28 -3.42
C GLY A 1007 -16.70 3.71 -4.51
N ARG A 1008 -17.04 4.74 -5.29
CA ARG A 1008 -16.29 5.30 -6.42
C ARG A 1008 -16.62 6.78 -6.62
N THR A 1009 -15.90 7.43 -7.53
CA THR A 1009 -16.15 8.80 -8.01
C THR A 1009 -17.53 8.96 -8.68
N PRO A 1010 -18.05 10.19 -8.84
CA PRO A 1010 -19.29 10.45 -9.55
C PRO A 1010 -19.36 9.80 -10.92
N ILE A 1011 -20.56 9.38 -11.31
CA ILE A 1011 -20.80 8.68 -12.57
C ILE A 1011 -21.19 9.68 -13.64
N HIS A 1012 -20.46 9.68 -14.75
CA HIS A 1012 -20.73 10.53 -15.90
C HIS A 1012 -21.27 9.72 -17.08
N PRO A 1013 -22.51 9.99 -17.56
CA PRO A 1013 -23.12 9.26 -18.66
C PRO A 1013 -22.43 9.47 -20.01
N ASP A 1014 -21.66 10.55 -20.12
CA ASP A 1014 -20.82 10.90 -21.25
C ASP A 1014 -19.31 10.75 -20.94
N SER A 1015 -18.93 9.85 -20.01
CA SER A 1015 -17.52 9.58 -19.71
C SER A 1015 -16.75 9.07 -20.91
N ILE A 1016 -15.59 9.64 -21.18
CA ILE A 1016 -14.74 9.31 -22.33
C ILE A 1016 -13.31 8.86 -21.97
N ALA A 1017 -12.88 9.11 -20.74
CA ALA A 1017 -11.53 8.90 -20.27
C ALA A 1017 -11.54 8.83 -18.75
N ILE A 1018 -10.41 8.44 -18.16
CA ILE A 1018 -10.26 8.42 -16.70
C ILE A 1018 -9.03 9.18 -16.21
N THR A 1019 -9.12 9.65 -14.97
CA THR A 1019 -7.97 10.05 -14.16
C THR A 1019 -7.58 8.89 -13.22
N ASP A 1020 -6.32 8.81 -12.83
CA ASP A 1020 -5.83 7.85 -11.81
C ASP A 1020 -4.78 8.48 -10.89
N TRP A 1021 -4.02 9.45 -11.40
CA TRP A 1021 -3.18 10.29 -10.57
C TRP A 1021 -4.04 11.15 -9.66
N TYR A 1022 -3.51 11.39 -8.48
CA TYR A 1022 -4.19 12.21 -7.48
C TYR A 1022 -4.18 13.69 -7.87
N MET A 1023 -5.12 14.45 -7.32
CA MET A 1023 -5.17 15.90 -7.50
C MET A 1023 -3.95 16.53 -6.81
N ASP A 1024 -3.09 17.12 -7.63
CA ASP A 1024 -1.83 17.72 -7.19
C ASP A 1024 -1.62 19.14 -7.74
N SER A 1025 -0.92 19.94 -6.96
CA SER A 1025 -0.49 21.28 -7.36
C SER A 1025 0.84 21.60 -6.71
N HIS A 1026 1.73 22.28 -7.44
CA HIS A 1026 2.91 22.90 -6.86
C HIS A 1026 2.57 24.28 -6.29
N SER A 1027 3.47 24.80 -5.44
CA SER A 1027 3.28 26.13 -4.87
C SER A 1027 3.00 27.18 -5.95
N CYS A 1028 1.97 27.99 -5.73
CA CYS A 1028 1.54 29.01 -6.69
C CYS A 1028 2.32 30.32 -6.49
N THR A 1029 2.73 30.62 -5.26
CA THR A 1029 3.61 31.75 -4.91
C THR A 1029 4.70 31.30 -3.93
N THR A 1030 5.61 32.22 -3.59
CA THR A 1030 6.62 32.03 -2.54
C THR A 1030 6.11 32.39 -1.14
N GLU A 1031 4.85 32.81 -1.01
CA GLU A 1031 4.28 33.15 0.29
C GLU A 1031 4.20 31.93 1.21
N SER A 1032 4.42 32.18 2.50
CA SER A 1032 4.26 31.21 3.57
C SER A 1032 3.64 31.89 4.79
N ARG A 1033 3.16 31.10 5.75
CA ARG A 1033 2.58 31.59 7.00
C ARG A 1033 3.23 30.91 8.20
N PRO A 1034 3.18 31.49 9.41
CA PRO A 1034 3.67 30.82 10.61
C PRO A 1034 3.08 29.41 10.75
N GLY A 1035 3.95 28.39 10.68
CA GLY A 1035 3.54 26.98 10.76
C GLY A 1035 3.05 26.34 9.44
N PHE A 1036 2.92 27.08 8.33
CA PHE A 1036 2.46 26.55 7.04
C PHE A 1036 3.37 26.99 5.89
N ARG A 1037 3.99 26.00 5.23
CA ARG A 1037 5.12 26.25 4.33
C ARG A 1037 4.72 26.70 2.91
N HIS A 1038 3.58 26.26 2.40
CA HIS A 1038 3.30 26.34 0.97
C HIS A 1038 1.95 27.02 0.67
N ASP A 1039 1.94 28.04 -0.17
CA ASP A 1039 0.73 28.57 -0.83
C ASP A 1039 0.36 27.74 -2.06
N GLY A 1040 -0.87 27.22 -2.13
CA GLY A 1040 -1.48 26.61 -3.31
C GLY A 1040 -0.93 25.23 -3.71
N LYS A 1041 0.04 24.70 -2.95
CA LYS A 1041 0.50 23.32 -3.14
C LYS A 1041 -0.61 22.37 -2.69
N LEU A 1042 -0.79 21.24 -3.37
CA LEU A 1042 -1.78 20.21 -3.04
C LEU A 1042 -1.18 18.82 -3.32
N ILE A 1043 -1.41 17.84 -2.44
CA ILE A 1043 -1.04 16.42 -2.65
C ILE A 1043 -2.20 15.56 -2.11
N LEU A 1044 -3.34 15.57 -2.81
CA LEU A 1044 -4.60 14.99 -2.33
C LEU A 1044 -4.68 13.47 -2.58
N THR A 1045 -3.66 12.73 -2.17
CA THR A 1045 -3.53 11.28 -2.44
C THR A 1045 -4.57 10.43 -1.74
N GLU A 1046 -5.01 10.82 -0.54
CA GLU A 1046 -6.04 10.08 0.21
C GLU A 1046 -7.45 10.47 -0.26
N GLU A 1047 -7.65 11.68 -0.74
CA GLU A 1047 -8.94 12.23 -1.16
C GLU A 1047 -9.28 11.86 -2.61
N SER A 1048 -8.26 11.59 -3.43
CA SER A 1048 -8.43 11.27 -4.85
C SER A 1048 -8.71 9.79 -5.09
N ARG A 1049 -9.56 9.50 -6.07
CA ARG A 1049 -9.83 8.17 -6.63
C ARG A 1049 -9.90 8.27 -8.15
N PRO A 1050 -9.77 7.16 -8.90
CA PRO A 1050 -9.89 7.20 -10.35
C PRO A 1050 -11.22 7.81 -10.81
N GLY A 1051 -11.17 8.97 -11.47
CA GLY A 1051 -12.33 9.78 -11.86
C GLY A 1051 -12.72 9.60 -13.32
N GLN A 1052 -13.99 9.86 -13.65
CA GLN A 1052 -14.51 9.81 -15.02
C GLN A 1052 -14.51 11.21 -15.65
N ILE A 1053 -13.87 11.39 -16.81
CA ILE A 1053 -13.86 12.66 -17.53
C ILE A 1053 -15.02 12.69 -18.54
N PRO A 1054 -16.02 13.58 -18.39
CA PRO A 1054 -17.12 13.68 -19.34
C PRO A 1054 -16.70 14.38 -20.63
N TYR A 1055 -17.29 13.97 -21.77
CA TYR A 1055 -17.04 14.55 -23.09
C TYR A 1055 -17.27 16.05 -23.13
N ARG A 1056 -18.27 16.55 -22.39
CA ARG A 1056 -18.57 17.98 -22.28
C ARG A 1056 -17.42 18.84 -21.73
N SER A 1057 -16.44 18.26 -21.05
CA SER A 1057 -15.23 18.97 -20.61
C SER A 1057 -14.29 19.34 -21.75
N LEU A 1058 -14.38 18.65 -22.90
CA LEU A 1058 -13.57 18.93 -24.11
C LEU A 1058 -14.24 19.98 -25.02
N LEU A 1059 -15.50 20.32 -24.74
CA LEU A 1059 -16.32 21.16 -25.60
C LEU A 1059 -16.38 22.60 -25.07
N PRO A 1060 -15.79 23.59 -25.75
CA PRO A 1060 -15.85 24.99 -25.35
C PRO A 1060 -17.29 25.54 -25.42
N GLN A 1061 -17.60 26.52 -24.57
CA GLN A 1061 -18.81 27.30 -24.73
C GLN A 1061 -18.73 28.22 -25.97
N GLY A 1062 -19.77 28.19 -26.80
CA GLY A 1062 -19.94 29.10 -27.93
C GLY A 1062 -19.16 28.75 -29.21
N VAL A 1063 -18.33 27.70 -29.22
CA VAL A 1063 -17.61 27.24 -30.42
C VAL A 1063 -17.89 25.76 -30.65
N ASP A 1064 -18.66 25.43 -31.67
CA ASP A 1064 -19.25 24.10 -31.83
C ASP A 1064 -18.33 23.11 -32.57
N ASN A 1065 -17.38 23.62 -33.35
CA ASN A 1065 -16.44 22.81 -34.14
C ASN A 1065 -15.00 22.81 -33.60
N LEU A 1066 -14.82 23.10 -32.31
CA LEU A 1066 -13.54 23.08 -31.61
C LEU A 1066 -13.55 22.02 -30.50
N LEU A 1067 -12.50 21.19 -30.47
CA LEU A 1067 -12.22 20.22 -29.40
C LEU A 1067 -11.00 20.67 -28.59
N VAL A 1068 -11.03 20.52 -27.27
CA VAL A 1068 -9.92 20.93 -26.39
C VAL A 1068 -9.48 19.75 -25.51
N PRO A 1069 -8.67 18.80 -26.01
CA PRO A 1069 -8.27 17.61 -25.26
C PRO A 1069 -7.20 17.83 -24.19
N VAL A 1070 -6.38 18.88 -24.31
CA VAL A 1070 -5.25 19.15 -23.39
C VAL A 1070 -5.66 20.17 -22.34
N CYS A 1071 -5.88 21.42 -22.74
CA CYS A 1071 -6.34 22.53 -21.90
C CYS A 1071 -7.85 22.47 -21.59
N LEU A 1072 -8.35 21.26 -21.33
CA LEU A 1072 -9.77 20.94 -21.14
C LEU A 1072 -10.34 21.63 -19.90
N SER A 1073 -11.67 21.60 -19.77
CA SER A 1073 -12.35 22.32 -18.70
C SER A 1073 -12.23 21.63 -17.35
N ALA A 1074 -11.49 22.25 -16.43
CA ALA A 1074 -11.40 21.83 -15.04
C ALA A 1074 -11.15 23.03 -14.10
N THR A 1075 -11.33 22.81 -12.79
CA THR A 1075 -10.89 23.72 -11.73
C THR A 1075 -9.39 23.57 -11.47
N HIS A 1076 -8.77 24.53 -10.79
CA HIS A 1076 -7.36 24.46 -10.39
C HIS A 1076 -7.05 23.22 -9.54
N VAL A 1077 -7.94 22.88 -8.60
CA VAL A 1077 -7.74 21.74 -7.70
C VAL A 1077 -7.73 20.44 -8.49
N ALA A 1078 -8.71 20.25 -9.37
CA ALA A 1078 -8.85 19.01 -10.13
C ALA A 1078 -7.80 18.87 -11.25
N TRP A 1079 -7.21 19.98 -11.68
CA TRP A 1079 -6.29 20.06 -12.80
C TRP A 1079 -5.11 19.07 -12.70
N GLY A 1080 -4.56 18.88 -11.50
CA GLY A 1080 -3.43 17.96 -11.26
C GLY A 1080 -3.68 16.52 -11.72
N ALA A 1081 -4.91 16.03 -11.56
CA ALA A 1081 -5.31 14.69 -11.98
C ALA A 1081 -5.53 14.59 -13.51
N VAL A 1082 -5.83 15.72 -14.16
CA VAL A 1082 -6.16 15.81 -15.59
C VAL A 1082 -4.93 16.03 -16.46
N ARG A 1083 -3.96 16.82 -15.98
CA ARG A 1083 -2.87 17.43 -16.78
C ARG A 1083 -1.73 16.51 -17.21
N LEU A 1084 -1.95 15.19 -17.23
CA LEU A 1084 -0.88 14.20 -17.36
C LEU A 1084 -0.90 13.55 -18.74
N GLU A 1085 0.28 13.24 -19.27
CA GLU A 1085 0.43 12.71 -20.63
C GLU A 1085 -0.44 11.47 -20.91
N PRO A 1086 -0.59 10.48 -20.00
CA PRO A 1086 -1.50 9.35 -20.22
C PRO A 1086 -2.96 9.79 -20.41
N VAL A 1087 -3.44 10.74 -19.60
CA VAL A 1087 -4.81 11.26 -19.66
C VAL A 1087 -5.00 12.08 -20.94
N TRP A 1088 -4.05 12.95 -21.28
CA TRP A 1088 -4.10 13.76 -22.50
C TRP A 1088 -3.98 12.95 -23.79
N MET A 1089 -3.24 11.85 -23.78
CA MET A 1089 -3.23 10.91 -24.89
C MET A 1089 -4.59 10.23 -25.08
N GLU A 1090 -5.26 9.87 -23.98
CA GLU A 1090 -6.61 9.29 -24.03
C GLU A 1090 -7.64 10.31 -24.53
N THR A 1091 -7.73 11.50 -23.92
CA THR A 1091 -8.66 12.56 -24.36
C THR A 1091 -8.35 13.06 -25.76
N GLY A 1092 -7.07 13.12 -26.14
CA GLY A 1092 -6.62 13.44 -27.49
C GLY A 1092 -7.08 12.41 -28.51
N GLU A 1093 -6.86 11.13 -28.24
CA GLU A 1093 -7.34 10.05 -29.10
C GLU A 1093 -8.87 10.08 -29.24
N VAL A 1094 -9.61 10.31 -28.14
CA VAL A 1094 -11.07 10.51 -28.15
C VAL A 1094 -11.46 11.69 -29.04
N ALA A 1095 -10.78 12.83 -28.96
CA ALA A 1095 -11.04 13.98 -29.81
C ALA A 1095 -10.89 13.62 -31.31
N GLY A 1096 -9.92 12.76 -31.65
CA GLY A 1096 -9.78 12.22 -33.00
C GLY A 1096 -10.94 11.32 -33.44
N VAL A 1097 -11.45 10.45 -32.54
CA VAL A 1097 -12.65 9.64 -32.78
C VAL A 1097 -13.87 10.54 -33.00
N ALA A 1098 -14.07 11.53 -32.11
CA ALA A 1098 -15.18 12.47 -32.18
C ALA A 1098 -15.15 13.28 -33.49
N ALA A 1099 -13.99 13.81 -33.90
CA ALA A 1099 -13.87 14.53 -35.18
C ALA A 1099 -14.26 13.64 -36.37
N ALA A 1100 -13.79 12.39 -36.41
CA ALA A 1100 -14.12 11.46 -37.48
C ALA A 1100 -15.62 11.10 -37.51
N MET A 1101 -16.22 10.87 -36.33
CA MET A 1101 -17.66 10.64 -36.20
C MET A 1101 -18.47 11.86 -36.66
N ALA A 1102 -18.10 13.06 -36.23
CA ALA A 1102 -18.76 14.32 -36.59
C ALA A 1102 -18.74 14.52 -38.12
N ARG A 1103 -17.59 14.29 -38.75
CA ARG A 1103 -17.46 14.30 -40.22
C ARG A 1103 -18.38 13.28 -40.89
N LYS A 1104 -18.39 12.03 -40.43
CA LYS A 1104 -19.22 10.96 -41.02
C LYS A 1104 -20.72 11.29 -40.91
N LEU A 1105 -21.12 11.89 -39.79
CA LEU A 1105 -22.50 12.28 -39.51
C LEU A 1105 -22.85 13.68 -40.04
N LYS A 1106 -21.89 14.39 -40.65
CA LYS A 1106 -22.05 15.76 -41.16
C LYS A 1106 -22.59 16.72 -40.09
N THR A 1107 -22.07 16.60 -38.88
CA THR A 1107 -22.41 17.42 -37.73
C THR A 1107 -21.14 18.02 -37.12
N THR A 1108 -21.27 18.84 -36.08
CA THR A 1108 -20.12 19.36 -35.33
C THR A 1108 -19.81 18.44 -34.15
N PRO A 1109 -18.54 18.40 -33.67
CA PRO A 1109 -18.17 17.70 -32.45
C PRO A 1109 -19.07 18.03 -31.26
N ALA A 1110 -19.53 19.27 -31.13
CA ALA A 1110 -20.36 19.70 -30.02
C ALA A 1110 -21.85 19.33 -30.16
N GLN A 1111 -22.28 18.85 -31.33
CA GLN A 1111 -23.63 18.33 -31.60
C GLN A 1111 -23.65 16.79 -31.69
N LEU A 1112 -22.52 16.12 -31.48
CA LEU A 1112 -22.47 14.67 -31.44
C LEU A 1112 -23.33 14.11 -30.31
N ASP A 1113 -24.03 13.02 -30.60
CA ASP A 1113 -24.62 12.17 -29.59
C ASP A 1113 -23.51 11.52 -28.76
N SER A 1114 -23.36 12.01 -27.52
CA SER A 1114 -22.36 11.52 -26.59
C SER A 1114 -22.56 10.04 -26.22
N ASP A 1115 -23.80 9.53 -26.18
CA ASP A 1115 -24.03 8.11 -25.86
C ASP A 1115 -23.46 7.21 -26.97
N ARG A 1116 -23.68 7.61 -28.22
CA ARG A 1116 -23.10 6.93 -29.37
C ARG A 1116 -21.58 6.99 -29.38
N LEU A 1117 -20.98 8.12 -28.98
CA LEU A 1117 -19.53 8.23 -28.83
C LEU A 1117 -19.01 7.26 -27.77
N VAL A 1118 -19.62 7.22 -26.58
CA VAL A 1118 -19.20 6.29 -25.50
C VAL A 1118 -19.25 4.84 -25.97
N ARG A 1119 -20.31 4.42 -26.68
CA ARG A 1119 -20.40 3.06 -27.24
C ARG A 1119 -19.25 2.77 -28.21
N GLU A 1120 -18.97 3.69 -29.12
CA GLU A 1120 -17.87 3.56 -30.08
C GLU A 1120 -16.51 3.42 -29.36
N LEU A 1121 -16.29 4.19 -28.30
CA LEU A 1121 -15.08 4.11 -27.47
C LEU A 1121 -14.96 2.77 -26.74
N CYS A 1122 -16.05 2.29 -26.13
CA CYS A 1122 -16.07 0.99 -25.43
C CYS A 1122 -15.74 -0.17 -26.37
N GLU A 1123 -16.34 -0.20 -27.58
CA GLU A 1123 -16.05 -1.20 -28.62
C GLU A 1123 -14.56 -1.19 -29.04
N ARG A 1124 -13.94 -0.01 -28.99
CA ARG A 1124 -12.52 0.19 -29.31
C ARG A 1124 -11.58 -0.03 -28.12
N ARG A 1125 -12.10 -0.47 -26.98
CA ARG A 1125 -11.35 -0.76 -25.74
C ARG A 1125 -10.67 0.47 -25.14
N PHE A 1126 -11.37 1.61 -25.13
CA PHE A 1126 -11.02 2.73 -24.27
C PHE A 1126 -11.50 2.47 -22.85
N MET A 1127 -10.75 2.94 -21.86
CA MET A 1127 -11.15 2.88 -20.46
C MET A 1127 -11.96 4.13 -20.11
N VAL A 1128 -13.28 4.01 -20.21
CA VAL A 1128 -14.22 5.11 -19.86
C VAL A 1128 -14.66 5.02 -18.39
N SER A 1129 -14.35 3.91 -17.73
CA SER A 1129 -14.50 3.69 -16.29
C SER A 1129 -13.33 2.87 -15.77
N PHE A 1130 -12.88 3.17 -14.56
CA PHE A 1130 -11.87 2.35 -13.88
C PHE A 1130 -12.52 1.13 -13.19
N PHE A 1131 -11.85 -0.03 -13.26
CA PHE A 1131 -12.19 -1.23 -12.50
C PHE A 1131 -10.92 -1.95 -12.01
N ASN A 1132 -11.00 -2.56 -10.83
CA ASN A 1132 -9.92 -3.31 -10.21
C ASN A 1132 -9.73 -4.70 -10.82
N ASP A 1133 -10.82 -5.30 -11.26
CA ASP A 1133 -10.97 -6.75 -11.38
C ASP A 1133 -10.96 -7.29 -12.81
N PHE A 1134 -10.77 -6.42 -13.81
CA PHE A 1134 -10.47 -6.83 -15.18
C PHE A 1134 -9.67 -5.75 -15.94
N SER A 1135 -9.10 -6.13 -17.07
CA SER A 1135 -8.44 -5.21 -18.00
C SER A 1135 -9.35 -4.93 -19.19
N VAL A 1136 -9.53 -3.67 -19.56
CA VAL A 1136 -10.35 -3.29 -20.74
C VAL A 1136 -9.79 -3.85 -22.06
N ALA A 1137 -8.52 -4.25 -22.09
CA ALA A 1137 -7.88 -4.93 -23.21
C ALA A 1137 -8.13 -6.45 -23.25
N GLY A 1138 -8.88 -7.00 -22.29
CA GLY A 1138 -9.26 -8.42 -22.24
C GLY A 1138 -10.07 -8.84 -23.47
N SER A 1139 -10.02 -10.13 -23.80
CA SER A 1139 -10.69 -10.70 -24.99
C SER A 1139 -12.19 -10.97 -24.76
N GLU A 1140 -12.67 -10.81 -23.53
CA GLU A 1140 -14.04 -11.08 -23.14
C GLU A 1140 -15.02 -10.15 -23.88
N ALA A 1141 -16.10 -10.74 -24.38
CA ALA A 1141 -17.10 -10.03 -25.18
C ALA A 1141 -17.95 -9.04 -24.36
N TRP A 1142 -18.05 -9.25 -23.04
CA TRP A 1142 -18.83 -8.39 -22.15
C TRP A 1142 -18.11 -7.10 -21.74
N ILE A 1143 -16.80 -6.99 -21.95
CA ILE A 1143 -16.00 -5.83 -21.49
C ILE A 1143 -16.53 -4.49 -22.05
N PRO A 1144 -16.78 -4.34 -23.37
CA PRO A 1144 -17.37 -3.11 -23.89
C PRO A 1144 -18.72 -2.77 -23.25
N ALA A 1145 -19.53 -3.78 -22.95
CA ALA A 1145 -20.82 -3.58 -22.30
C ALA A 1145 -20.65 -3.10 -20.85
N VAL A 1146 -19.72 -3.69 -20.09
CA VAL A 1146 -19.43 -3.28 -18.70
C VAL A 1146 -18.94 -1.83 -18.64
N GLU A 1147 -17.99 -1.46 -19.51
CA GLU A 1147 -17.51 -0.08 -19.64
C GLU A 1147 -18.66 0.89 -19.96
N TYR A 1148 -19.52 0.54 -20.91
CA TYR A 1148 -20.71 1.33 -21.24
C TYR A 1148 -21.66 1.48 -20.05
N PHE A 1149 -22.08 0.38 -19.42
CA PHE A 1149 -23.02 0.39 -18.30
C PHE A 1149 -22.43 1.06 -17.04
N ALA A 1150 -21.11 1.12 -16.89
CA ALA A 1150 -20.45 1.89 -15.85
C ALA A 1150 -20.73 3.38 -15.96
N THR A 1151 -20.85 3.92 -17.16
CA THR A 1151 -21.30 5.31 -17.38
C THR A 1151 -22.78 5.52 -17.03
N LYS A 1152 -23.57 4.44 -16.91
CA LYS A 1152 -25.03 4.49 -16.72
C LYS A 1152 -25.49 4.19 -15.30
N GLY A 1153 -24.56 4.08 -14.34
CA GLY A 1153 -24.92 3.91 -12.92
C GLY A 1153 -25.15 2.47 -12.47
N PHE A 1154 -24.68 1.47 -13.23
CA PHE A 1154 -24.92 0.05 -12.89
C PHE A 1154 -23.96 -0.49 -11.81
N PHE A 1155 -22.82 0.18 -11.59
CA PHE A 1155 -21.78 -0.27 -10.68
C PHE A 1155 -21.55 0.74 -9.56
N HIS A 1156 -21.68 0.28 -8.32
CA HIS A 1156 -21.59 1.13 -7.13
C HIS A 1156 -20.15 1.37 -6.67
N ASP A 1157 -19.19 0.53 -7.08
CA ASP A 1157 -17.77 0.64 -6.71
C ASP A 1157 -16.86 0.21 -7.87
N TYR A 1158 -15.55 0.16 -7.63
CA TYR A 1158 -14.54 -0.18 -8.64
C TYR A 1158 -14.38 -1.68 -8.92
N ASN A 1159 -15.32 -2.55 -8.54
CA ASN A 1159 -15.28 -3.97 -8.91
C ASN A 1159 -16.57 -4.33 -9.67
N ALA A 1160 -16.43 -4.71 -10.94
CA ALA A 1160 -17.57 -5.10 -11.78
C ALA A 1160 -18.13 -6.46 -11.37
N ARG A 1161 -17.27 -7.37 -10.89
CA ARG A 1161 -17.58 -8.70 -10.36
C ARG A 1161 -18.33 -9.57 -11.37
N MET A 1162 -17.91 -9.54 -12.64
CA MET A 1162 -18.61 -10.22 -13.74
C MET A 1162 -18.62 -11.75 -13.61
N ASP A 1163 -17.65 -12.33 -12.91
CA ASP A 1163 -17.58 -13.77 -12.64
C ASP A 1163 -18.28 -14.18 -11.33
N SER A 1164 -18.85 -13.21 -10.59
CA SER A 1164 -19.55 -13.49 -9.33
C SER A 1164 -21.02 -13.80 -9.57
N ASN A 1165 -21.60 -14.66 -8.70
CA ASN A 1165 -23.04 -14.87 -8.68
C ASN A 1165 -23.79 -13.54 -8.46
N LEU A 1166 -24.77 -13.26 -9.33
CA LEU A 1166 -25.58 -12.04 -9.26
C LEU A 1166 -26.39 -12.02 -7.96
N LYS A 1167 -26.07 -11.09 -7.06
CA LYS A 1167 -26.80 -10.90 -5.80
C LYS A 1167 -28.15 -10.23 -6.07
N ARG A 1168 -29.17 -10.53 -5.27
CA ARG A 1168 -30.52 -9.93 -5.39
C ARG A 1168 -30.48 -8.39 -5.38
N THR A 1169 -29.60 -7.79 -4.59
CA THR A 1169 -29.40 -6.33 -4.54
C THR A 1169 -28.85 -5.79 -5.86
N THR A 1170 -27.80 -6.40 -6.40
CA THR A 1170 -27.22 -6.04 -7.70
C THR A 1170 -28.20 -6.25 -8.85
N ALA A 1171 -28.94 -7.37 -8.84
CA ALA A 1171 -29.99 -7.65 -9.81
C ALA A 1171 -31.08 -6.57 -9.81
N GLY A 1172 -31.53 -6.12 -8.63
CA GLY A 1172 -32.48 -5.01 -8.50
C GLY A 1172 -31.93 -3.71 -9.09
N LEU A 1173 -30.70 -3.33 -8.73
CA LEU A 1173 -30.04 -2.13 -9.26
C LEU A 1173 -29.93 -2.17 -10.79
N TRP A 1174 -29.55 -3.31 -11.36
CA TRP A 1174 -29.43 -3.47 -12.80
C TRP A 1174 -30.78 -3.47 -13.51
N ALA A 1175 -31.82 -4.08 -12.92
CA ALA A 1175 -33.17 -4.02 -13.46
C ALA A 1175 -33.71 -2.58 -13.46
N ASP A 1176 -33.45 -1.82 -12.40
CA ASP A 1176 -33.84 -0.40 -12.32
C ASP A 1176 -33.07 0.45 -13.32
N GLY A 1177 -31.76 0.22 -13.45
CA GLY A 1177 -30.93 0.88 -14.45
C GLY A 1177 -31.39 0.59 -15.88
N LEU A 1178 -31.76 -0.67 -16.16
CA LEU A 1178 -32.25 -1.07 -17.47
C LEU A 1178 -33.60 -0.41 -17.78
N ARG A 1179 -34.52 -0.34 -16.81
CA ARG A 1179 -35.79 0.39 -16.97
C ARG A 1179 -35.55 1.85 -17.35
N ARG A 1180 -34.66 2.55 -16.63
CA ARG A 1180 -34.29 3.94 -16.93
C ARG A 1180 -33.62 4.14 -18.29
N LEU A 1181 -32.95 3.13 -18.83
CA LEU A 1181 -32.31 3.20 -20.15
C LEU A 1181 -33.29 2.92 -21.30
N LEU A 1182 -34.42 2.28 -21.01
CA LEU A 1182 -35.44 1.92 -22.00
C LEU A 1182 -36.58 2.95 -22.06
N GLU A 1183 -36.78 3.73 -21.01
CA GLU A 1183 -37.60 4.95 -20.96
C GLU A 1183 -36.90 6.11 -21.68
#